data_AF-A0A813PHW5-F1
#
_entry.id   AF-A0A813PHW5-F1
#
_cell.length_a   1.000
_cell.length_b   1.000
_cell.length_c   1.000
_cell.angle_alpha   90.00
_cell.angle_beta   90.00
_cell.angle_gamma   90.00
#
_symmetry.space_group_name_H-M   'P 1'
#
loop_
_entity.id
_entity.type
_entity.pdbx_description
1 polymer ?
#
loop_
_entity_poly.entity_id
_entity_poly.type
_entity_poly.pdbx_seq_one_letter_code
_entity_poly.pdbx_strand_id
1 'polypeptide(L)'
;MLKAGLLPSPVINALSSNLPASKNKIDTQTFVELRSEIPNTRIYFSVDGTKPDPFQVFKTGTVSTYLYRGAFRLGPGRRVVKGITVTTDGLRESHVTTKYFDVNDMYSENKHQEYPDEYLANDQSFNQMDKSPERSPPLNKKKKPRTHNDHRRSNSANPPKNDLGRNAWDDSFTVQGSIEGPISPVNYAGTQINIWGTPGGHWTDELLHIADPNRNPNYGYMTEQMLERLQPSKNLPIGPSQQPRITDVTHEEEDFWDRKPKPFSPGNGNWKKTLEHLFLNIYNYVKDEQELRELFGWKKFGRIETARLIDKGGNYQIVTTFKKPLGEQTPYEEPPPVREPPSQRRPPKRIRTPPDTEKRPVRPIQTITPPPSPPPGRQEESMQEEEQRTPRIYTEETVQQGTLVPFPDFNVERDCENLRKAMKGLGTNEDMLVRILGNRSNDQRLQIRDKYKTMFGRDLIDDIKGDTSGNFCKVLKNLLYSPVEYDCHELRRAIKGAGTDEAALIEILASRSNKRLQAINELYQKLFNRTLEKDVVGDTSGHLKKLLVTLLQGQRPESNQVNEDEAENDAKTLYEAGEKKWGTDESKFVEILANRSDAQLKAVFEAYGQFSKKDIEAAIKSETSGNLCNGLLAVVRVIRNRPGYFAHQLKKALKGMGTDEDELNRVVISRCEVDMIQIKEEYENIMKRSLEKHVQSDTSGSYRKIVLELLKDPSQRTQKAGDAKYEDVELPGYEQPAIYNEEIIQQGTMTAAPNFDANRDADALRKAMKGFGTDEKAIIDILGNRNTAQRLQIKAAFKNKLGRDLIADLKSETSGNFSKLLERLMMDPVELDCFELKQAVKGLGTDEETLIEILASRSNERLRAINETYQKMYSKALEKDVKSDTSGNFRRLLVSLMQGRRPETTEVNVEQAKQDAQSLLDAGAAKFGTDESRFNVLFCDRSDPQLRAIFNEYAKLTGKSIEESVKSETSGDLQRGLLAIIRCVRSRPHFFAEQLRKSMKGAGTKESTLNRVVITRSEVDLVQIKAAFSRLFNRELERDVSSETSGDYKKLLLELLKDPSQRSG
;
A
#
# COMPACT_ATOMS: atom_id res chain seq x y z
N MET A 1 46.93 26.84 -10.23
CA MET A 1 46.54 27.32 -8.88
C MET A 1 45.09 26.93 -8.63
N LEU A 2 44.82 26.07 -7.65
CA LEU A 2 43.47 25.90 -7.09
C LEU A 2 43.39 26.75 -5.82
N LYS A 3 42.27 27.46 -5.59
CA LYS A 3 42.04 28.17 -4.32
C LYS A 3 41.78 27.13 -3.23
N ALA A 4 42.58 27.17 -2.16
CA ALA A 4 42.46 26.21 -1.05
C ALA A 4 41.04 26.24 -0.45
N GLY A 5 40.38 25.07 -0.42
CA GLY A 5 39.07 24.86 0.19
C GLY A 5 37.92 24.47 -0.77
N LEU A 6 38.00 24.84 -2.05
CA LEU A 6 36.95 24.55 -3.04
C LEU A 6 37.10 23.17 -3.70
N LEU A 7 35.99 22.45 -3.85
CA LEU A 7 35.94 21.14 -4.50
C LEU A 7 35.78 21.28 -6.03
N PRO A 8 36.58 20.60 -6.88
CA PRO A 8 36.44 20.66 -8.32
C PRO A 8 35.11 20.10 -8.84
N SER A 9 34.53 20.79 -9.82
CA SER A 9 33.30 20.37 -10.50
C SER A 9 33.54 19.15 -11.40
N PRO A 10 32.53 18.31 -11.65
CA PRO A 10 32.72 17.10 -12.43
C PRO A 10 32.76 17.41 -13.94
N VAL A 11 33.65 16.73 -14.66
CA VAL A 11 33.77 16.82 -16.12
C VAL A 11 32.78 15.87 -16.78
N ILE A 12 32.00 16.37 -17.75
CA ILE A 12 30.95 15.61 -18.45
C ILE A 12 31.43 15.30 -19.88
N ASN A 13 31.65 14.02 -20.20
CA ASN A 13 32.20 13.55 -21.47
C ASN A 13 31.25 12.58 -22.18
N ALA A 14 31.41 12.44 -23.51
CA ALA A 14 30.77 11.40 -24.30
C ALA A 14 31.81 10.34 -24.67
N LEU A 15 31.44 9.07 -24.60
CA LEU A 15 32.27 7.90 -24.89
C LEU A 15 31.81 7.28 -26.22
N SER A 16 32.44 7.74 -27.30
CA SER A 16 32.35 7.13 -28.64
C SER A 16 33.65 7.43 -29.40
N SER A 17 34.13 6.48 -30.19
CA SER A 17 35.27 6.68 -31.10
C SER A 17 34.90 7.50 -32.33
N ASN A 18 33.63 7.49 -32.73
CA ASN A 18 33.12 8.08 -33.97
C ASN A 18 32.32 9.37 -33.69
N LEU A 19 32.80 10.21 -32.77
CA LEU A 19 32.16 11.50 -32.50
C LEU A 19 32.29 12.44 -33.73
N PRO A 20 31.18 13.04 -34.21
CA PRO A 20 31.27 14.06 -35.24
C PRO A 20 32.01 15.31 -34.72
N ALA A 21 32.43 16.20 -35.62
CA ALA A 21 33.32 17.34 -35.32
C ALA A 21 32.84 18.29 -34.20
N SER A 22 31.55 18.25 -33.81
CA SER A 22 31.04 18.88 -32.59
C SER A 22 30.87 17.86 -31.47
N LYS A 23 31.71 17.98 -30.41
CA LYS A 23 31.72 17.11 -29.20
C LYS A 23 30.43 17.15 -28.35
N ASN A 24 29.40 17.86 -28.80
CA ASN A 24 28.08 17.97 -28.19
C ASN A 24 26.96 17.34 -29.06
N LYS A 25 27.24 16.87 -30.27
CA LYS A 25 26.32 16.04 -31.06
C LYS A 25 26.67 14.56 -30.84
N ILE A 26 25.69 13.78 -30.43
CA ILE A 26 25.80 12.35 -30.14
C ILE A 26 24.54 11.61 -30.62
N ASP A 27 24.50 10.29 -30.45
CA ASP A 27 23.37 9.43 -30.76
C ASP A 27 22.81 8.70 -29.52
N THR A 28 21.68 8.00 -29.68
CA THR A 28 21.00 7.22 -28.61
C THR A 28 21.74 5.96 -28.14
N GLN A 29 22.87 5.58 -28.76
CA GLN A 29 23.74 4.49 -28.30
C GLN A 29 25.02 5.00 -27.59
N THR A 30 25.49 6.21 -27.93
CA THR A 30 26.63 6.87 -27.28
C THR A 30 26.41 7.03 -25.77
N PHE A 31 27.40 6.60 -24.98
CA PHE A 31 27.38 6.75 -23.52
C PHE A 31 27.93 8.12 -23.10
N VAL A 32 27.42 8.65 -21.99
CA VAL A 32 27.86 9.87 -21.31
C VAL A 32 28.42 9.49 -19.94
N GLU A 33 29.58 10.06 -19.61
CA GLU A 33 30.39 9.72 -18.46
C GLU A 33 30.71 11.00 -17.66
N LEU A 34 30.70 10.90 -16.33
CA LEU A 34 31.10 11.98 -15.44
C LEU A 34 32.35 11.57 -14.65
N ARG A 35 33.36 12.44 -14.62
CA ARG A 35 34.61 12.23 -13.86
C ARG A 35 34.84 13.36 -12.86
N SER A 36 35.39 13.01 -11.70
CA SER A 36 35.95 13.93 -10.71
C SER A 36 37.45 13.72 -10.66
N GLU A 37 38.23 14.80 -10.57
CA GLU A 37 39.69 14.74 -10.46
C GLU A 37 40.16 14.39 -9.04
N ILE A 38 39.24 14.32 -8.06
CA ILE A 38 39.55 13.99 -6.67
C ILE A 38 39.00 12.60 -6.29
N PRO A 39 39.87 11.64 -5.90
CA PRO A 39 39.46 10.34 -5.37
C PRO A 39 38.54 10.46 -4.16
N ASN A 40 37.73 9.43 -3.90
CA ASN A 40 36.78 9.40 -2.77
C ASN A 40 35.80 10.58 -2.75
N THR A 41 35.27 10.95 -3.93
CA THR A 41 34.14 11.89 -4.08
C THR A 41 32.94 11.22 -4.73
N ARG A 42 31.73 11.73 -4.46
CA ARG A 42 30.48 11.31 -5.09
C ARG A 42 30.06 12.37 -6.10
N ILE A 43 29.54 11.97 -7.25
CA ILE A 43 29.00 12.89 -8.26
C ILE A 43 27.48 12.73 -8.31
N TYR A 44 26.75 13.82 -8.18
CA TYR A 44 25.30 13.86 -8.33
C TYR A 44 24.96 14.64 -9.60
N PHE A 45 23.97 14.19 -10.37
CA PHE A 45 23.66 14.76 -11.68
C PHE A 45 22.17 14.76 -12.02
N SER A 46 21.79 15.58 -13.00
CA SER A 46 20.47 15.62 -13.63
C SER A 46 20.61 15.56 -15.15
N VAL A 47 19.53 15.23 -15.88
CA VAL A 47 19.49 15.16 -17.36
C VAL A 47 18.45 16.10 -18.00
N ASP A 48 17.62 16.70 -17.15
CA ASP A 48 16.53 17.63 -17.46
C ASP A 48 16.94 19.10 -17.28
N GLY A 49 18.20 19.36 -16.96
CA GLY A 49 18.71 20.71 -16.70
C GLY A 49 18.36 21.31 -15.33
N THR A 50 17.72 20.59 -14.40
CA THR A 50 17.54 21.05 -13.01
C THR A 50 18.89 21.16 -12.27
N LYS A 51 19.03 21.99 -11.22
CA LYS A 51 20.24 21.93 -10.36
C LYS A 51 20.20 20.57 -9.63
N PRO A 52 21.29 19.76 -9.68
CA PRO A 52 21.40 18.59 -8.82
C PRO A 52 21.40 18.99 -7.33
N ASP A 53 20.53 18.40 -6.53
CA ASP A 53 20.47 18.53 -5.08
C ASP A 53 20.87 17.19 -4.41
N PRO A 54 22.11 17.07 -3.91
CA PRO A 54 22.61 15.83 -3.28
C PRO A 54 21.88 15.42 -2.00
N PHE A 55 21.06 16.30 -1.41
CA PHE A 55 20.47 16.16 -0.08
C PHE A 55 18.94 16.17 -0.09
N GLN A 56 18.31 16.16 -1.27
CA GLN A 56 16.87 16.26 -1.43
C GLN A 56 16.14 15.05 -0.79
N VAL A 57 15.30 15.32 0.21
CA VAL A 57 14.40 14.31 0.79
C VAL A 57 13.17 14.17 -0.09
N PHE A 58 12.82 12.93 -0.45
CA PHE A 58 11.68 12.58 -1.30
C PHE A 58 10.37 13.23 -0.83
N LYS A 59 9.91 14.22 -1.61
CA LYS A 59 8.53 14.71 -1.62
C LYS A 59 8.05 14.66 -3.07
N THR A 60 6.83 14.20 -3.29
CA THR A 60 6.15 14.16 -4.61
C THR A 60 6.93 13.52 -5.77
N GLY A 61 7.22 12.23 -5.68
CA GLY A 61 7.19 11.27 -6.80
C GLY A 61 8.22 11.35 -7.93
N THR A 62 8.87 12.48 -8.18
CA THR A 62 9.79 12.66 -9.32
C THR A 62 11.21 12.97 -8.84
N VAL A 63 12.12 12.02 -8.99
CA VAL A 63 13.55 12.24 -8.78
C VAL A 63 14.12 12.93 -10.00
N SER A 64 14.75 14.11 -9.85
CA SER A 64 15.54 14.76 -10.90
C SER A 64 17.06 14.70 -10.67
N THR A 65 17.48 14.35 -9.45
CA THR A 65 18.89 14.22 -9.06
C THR A 65 19.28 12.75 -8.82
N TYR A 66 20.29 12.28 -9.54
CA TYR A 66 20.77 10.91 -9.52
C TYR A 66 22.22 10.85 -9.03
N LEU A 67 22.55 9.84 -8.22
CA LEU A 67 23.95 9.54 -7.86
C LEU A 67 24.61 8.80 -9.02
N TYR A 68 25.67 9.38 -9.57
CA TYR A 68 26.46 8.78 -10.64
C TYR A 68 27.18 7.51 -10.15
N ARG A 69 27.05 6.40 -10.91
CA ARG A 69 27.66 5.10 -10.62
C ARG A 69 28.28 4.41 -11.85
N GLY A 70 28.28 5.07 -13.00
CA GLY A 70 28.74 4.51 -14.28
C GLY A 70 28.18 5.30 -15.46
N ALA A 71 28.76 5.13 -16.65
CA ALA A 71 28.34 5.85 -17.84
C ALA A 71 26.93 5.42 -18.28
N PHE A 72 26.13 6.38 -18.76
CA PHE A 72 24.71 6.19 -19.11
C PHE A 72 24.40 6.78 -20.48
N ARG A 73 23.32 6.33 -21.14
CA ARG A 73 22.89 6.89 -22.44
C ARG A 73 21.86 7.99 -22.26
N LEU A 74 21.74 8.88 -23.24
CA LEU A 74 20.72 9.93 -23.28
C LEU A 74 19.61 9.59 -24.29
N GLY A 75 18.37 9.95 -23.97
CA GLY A 75 17.25 9.86 -24.91
C GLY A 75 17.33 10.95 -26.00
N PRO A 76 16.67 10.75 -27.16
CA PRO A 76 16.83 11.60 -28.33
C PRO A 76 16.32 13.04 -28.13
N GLY A 77 16.77 13.95 -29.00
CA GLY A 77 16.53 15.39 -28.91
C GLY A 77 17.59 16.14 -28.08
N ARG A 78 17.34 17.42 -27.78
CA ARG A 78 18.25 18.25 -27.00
C ARG A 78 18.19 17.89 -25.51
N ARG A 79 19.34 17.70 -24.88
CA ARG A 79 19.50 17.27 -23.48
C ARG A 79 20.45 18.16 -22.71
N VAL A 80 20.25 18.27 -21.40
CA VAL A 80 21.03 19.15 -20.52
C VAL A 80 21.49 18.36 -19.30
N VAL A 81 22.72 17.85 -19.34
CA VAL A 81 23.32 17.17 -18.20
C VAL A 81 23.94 18.21 -17.27
N LYS A 82 23.51 18.24 -16.01
CA LYS A 82 24.17 19.03 -14.95
C LYS A 82 24.77 18.11 -13.91
N GLY A 83 25.95 18.42 -13.39
CA GLY A 83 26.67 17.59 -12.43
C GLY A 83 27.34 18.41 -11.33
N ILE A 84 27.34 17.86 -10.11
CA ILE A 84 28.00 18.42 -8.92
C ILE A 84 28.80 17.32 -8.21
N THR A 85 30.02 17.64 -7.77
CA THR A 85 30.86 16.77 -6.94
C THR A 85 30.57 17.06 -5.46
N VAL A 86 30.57 16.05 -4.62
CA VAL A 86 30.41 16.13 -3.16
C VAL A 86 31.45 15.23 -2.48
N THR A 87 32.00 15.67 -1.35
CA THR A 87 32.85 14.82 -0.51
C THR A 87 32.07 13.65 0.11
N THR A 88 32.74 12.54 0.43
CA THR A 88 32.09 11.32 0.98
C THR A 88 31.40 11.51 2.34
N ASP A 89 31.82 12.52 3.10
CA ASP A 89 31.21 13.00 4.35
C ASP A 89 29.93 13.83 4.14
N GLY A 90 29.64 14.28 2.91
CA GLY A 90 28.52 15.17 2.59
C GLY A 90 28.71 16.64 2.98
N LEU A 91 29.91 17.05 3.43
CA LEU A 91 30.13 18.38 4.02
C LEU A 91 30.56 19.48 3.03
N ARG A 92 31.01 19.14 1.82
CA ARG A 92 31.46 20.10 0.79
C ARG A 92 30.95 19.72 -0.60
N GLU A 93 30.38 20.69 -1.32
CA GLU A 93 29.98 20.58 -2.72
C GLU A 93 30.88 21.41 -3.66
N SER A 94 30.92 21.04 -4.94
CA SER A 94 31.54 21.83 -6.01
C SER A 94 30.57 22.86 -6.60
N HIS A 95 31.03 23.68 -7.54
CA HIS A 95 30.10 24.33 -8.47
C HIS A 95 29.44 23.30 -9.40
N VAL A 96 28.29 23.65 -9.97
CA VAL A 96 27.55 22.78 -10.90
C VAL A 96 28.08 22.96 -12.32
N THR A 97 28.66 21.90 -12.91
CA THR A 97 28.96 21.86 -14.34
C THR A 97 27.67 21.64 -15.13
N THR A 98 27.51 22.29 -16.29
CA THR A 98 26.40 22.07 -17.23
C THR A 98 26.96 21.72 -18.60
N LYS A 99 26.41 20.69 -19.26
CA LYS A 99 26.74 20.36 -20.66
C LYS A 99 25.48 20.06 -21.46
N TYR A 100 25.44 20.59 -22.67
CA TYR A 100 24.36 20.39 -23.62
C TYR A 100 24.73 19.29 -24.61
N PHE A 101 23.79 18.39 -24.87
CA PHE A 101 23.89 17.39 -25.92
C PHE A 101 22.72 17.53 -26.90
N ASP A 102 22.99 17.24 -28.16
CA ASP A 102 22.01 17.15 -29.23
C ASP A 102 22.04 15.70 -29.72
N VAL A 103 20.99 14.94 -29.41
CA VAL A 103 20.99 13.47 -29.45
C VAL A 103 20.15 12.95 -30.61
N ASN A 104 20.80 12.42 -31.65
CA ASN A 104 20.14 11.80 -32.79
C ASN A 104 19.60 10.41 -32.43
N ASP A 105 18.45 10.02 -33.01
CA ASP A 105 17.88 8.70 -32.74
C ASP A 105 18.26 7.66 -33.80
N MET A 106 19.25 6.82 -33.49
CA MET A 106 19.68 5.71 -34.37
C MET A 106 18.56 4.70 -34.66
N TYR A 107 17.54 4.60 -33.79
CA TYR A 107 16.41 3.69 -34.01
C TYR A 107 15.38 4.24 -35.01
N SER A 108 15.53 5.50 -35.46
CA SER A 108 14.70 6.07 -36.52
C SER A 108 15.21 5.79 -37.94
N GLU A 109 16.51 5.47 -38.11
CA GLU A 109 17.14 5.34 -39.43
C GLU A 109 17.02 3.94 -40.05
N ASN A 110 16.68 2.91 -39.26
CA ASN A 110 16.20 1.61 -39.77
C ASN A 110 14.74 1.68 -40.27
N LYS A 111 14.43 2.71 -41.05
CA LYS A 111 13.18 2.90 -41.81
C LYS A 111 13.41 3.24 -43.29
N HIS A 112 14.50 2.75 -43.86
CA HIS A 112 14.66 2.61 -45.31
C HIS A 112 14.72 1.14 -45.73
N GLN A 113 13.63 0.43 -45.45
CA GLN A 113 13.20 -0.69 -46.28
C GLN A 113 11.75 -0.40 -46.68
N GLU A 114 11.56 -0.01 -47.94
CA GLU A 114 10.25 0.39 -48.48
C GLU A 114 9.35 -0.84 -48.58
N TYR A 115 8.30 -0.86 -47.76
CA TYR A 115 7.14 -1.71 -47.98
C TYR A 115 6.08 -0.86 -48.70
N PRO A 116 5.55 -1.29 -49.87
CA PRO A 116 4.67 -0.45 -50.69
C PRO A 116 3.37 -0.01 -50.02
N ASP A 117 2.85 1.15 -50.42
CA ASP A 117 1.52 1.67 -50.06
C ASP A 117 0.38 0.92 -50.82
N GLU A 118 0.31 -0.40 -50.66
CA GLU A 118 -0.66 -1.28 -51.38
C GLU A 118 -1.83 -1.81 -50.53
N TYR A 119 -2.23 -1.08 -49.47
CA TYR A 119 -3.44 -1.44 -48.67
C TYR A 119 -4.44 -0.30 -48.40
N LEU A 120 -4.44 0.76 -49.23
CA LEU A 120 -5.53 1.77 -49.26
C LEU A 120 -5.99 2.14 -50.69
N ALA A 121 -5.59 1.38 -51.72
CA ALA A 121 -5.91 1.70 -53.11
C ALA A 121 -6.22 0.46 -53.96
N ASN A 122 -7.44 -0.08 -53.80
CA ASN A 122 -8.24 -0.61 -54.92
C ASN A 122 -9.62 -1.11 -54.42
N ASP A 123 -10.67 -0.35 -54.72
CA ASP A 123 -11.95 -0.94 -55.14
C ASP A 123 -12.74 0.05 -56.02
N GLN A 124 -12.42 0.09 -57.31
CA GLN A 124 -13.10 0.95 -58.30
C GLN A 124 -14.24 0.22 -59.02
N SER A 125 -15.29 -0.19 -58.30
CA SER A 125 -16.53 -0.61 -58.97
C SER A 125 -17.82 -0.37 -58.18
N PHE A 126 -18.19 0.89 -57.95
CA PHE A 126 -19.61 1.27 -57.83
C PHE A 126 -19.85 2.76 -58.13
N ASN A 127 -19.98 3.11 -59.42
CA ASN A 127 -20.66 4.33 -59.91
C ASN A 127 -20.79 4.34 -61.45
N GLN A 128 -21.80 3.64 -61.97
CA GLN A 128 -22.41 3.98 -63.27
C GLN A 128 -23.91 3.74 -63.20
N MET A 129 -24.66 4.56 -63.94
CA MET A 129 -26.11 4.82 -63.82
C MET A 129 -26.46 5.58 -62.50
N ASP A 130 -27.26 6.64 -62.51
CA ASP A 130 -28.06 7.22 -63.60
C ASP A 130 -27.90 8.77 -63.75
N LYS A 131 -28.62 9.36 -64.70
CA LYS A 131 -28.31 10.66 -65.32
C LYS A 131 -29.23 11.83 -64.96
N SER A 132 -28.60 12.93 -64.56
CA SER A 132 -28.95 14.31 -64.98
C SER A 132 -30.26 14.92 -64.36
N PRO A 133 -30.66 16.16 -64.71
CA PRO A 133 -29.93 17.38 -64.29
C PRO A 133 -30.80 18.60 -63.89
N GLU A 134 -30.26 19.51 -63.07
CA GLU A 134 -30.53 20.98 -63.15
C GLU A 134 -29.41 21.73 -62.40
N ARG A 135 -28.47 22.46 -63.04
CA ARG A 135 -28.52 23.70 -63.86
C ARG A 135 -28.28 25.01 -63.06
N SER A 136 -27.00 25.38 -62.98
CA SER A 136 -26.51 26.75 -63.25
C SER A 136 -26.70 27.86 -62.17
N PRO A 137 -25.99 29.01 -62.26
CA PRO A 137 -24.53 29.16 -62.43
C PRO A 137 -23.90 30.21 -61.47
N PRO A 138 -22.55 30.28 -61.34
CA PRO A 138 -21.84 31.15 -60.39
C PRO A 138 -21.32 32.48 -61.00
N LEU A 139 -20.79 33.39 -60.16
CA LEU A 139 -20.05 34.59 -60.63
C LEU A 139 -18.78 34.93 -59.81
N ASN A 140 -17.85 35.65 -60.45
CA ASN A 140 -16.43 35.75 -60.09
C ASN A 140 -16.03 36.99 -59.23
N LYS A 141 -15.01 36.81 -58.39
CA LYS A 141 -13.81 37.68 -58.14
C LYS A 141 -13.94 39.22 -58.29
N LYS A 142 -13.40 39.99 -57.31
CA LYS A 142 -12.22 40.89 -57.51
C LYS A 142 -11.68 41.62 -56.25
N LYS A 143 -10.51 42.22 -56.45
CA LYS A 143 -9.45 42.75 -55.56
C LYS A 143 -9.77 44.02 -54.70
N LYS A 144 -8.92 44.23 -53.68
CA LYS A 144 -8.49 45.49 -52.97
C LYS A 144 -8.14 46.67 -53.95
N PRO A 145 -7.91 47.97 -53.54
CA PRO A 145 -7.27 48.43 -52.27
C PRO A 145 -7.52 49.88 -51.67
N ARG A 146 -6.99 50.10 -50.45
CA ARG A 146 -6.31 51.31 -49.85
C ARG A 146 -6.93 52.74 -49.83
N THR A 147 -6.83 53.40 -48.65
CA THR A 147 -6.38 54.80 -48.43
C THR A 147 -5.93 55.05 -46.96
N HIS A 148 -5.50 56.28 -46.62
CA HIS A 148 -4.78 56.77 -45.40
C HIS A 148 -5.21 58.25 -45.12
N ASN A 149 -4.94 58.99 -44.02
CA ASN A 149 -4.22 58.87 -42.72
C ASN A 149 -4.88 59.93 -41.73
N ASP A 150 -4.36 60.66 -40.70
CA ASP A 150 -3.08 60.91 -39.99
C ASP A 150 -3.29 61.70 -38.63
N HIS A 151 -2.19 62.00 -37.89
CA HIS A 151 -1.93 63.19 -36.99
C HIS A 151 -2.70 63.39 -35.64
N ARG A 152 -2.18 64.04 -34.54
CA ARG A 152 -0.80 64.28 -33.99
C ARG A 152 -0.80 65.03 -32.59
N ARG A 153 0.07 64.64 -31.62
CA ARG A 153 0.72 65.46 -30.52
C ARG A 153 -0.12 66.04 -29.33
N SER A 154 0.38 66.42 -28.12
CA SER A 154 1.73 66.36 -27.44
C SER A 154 1.75 66.78 -25.92
N ASN A 155 2.75 66.29 -25.14
CA ASN A 155 3.42 66.87 -23.92
C ASN A 155 2.65 67.05 -22.57
N SER A 156 3.27 67.26 -21.38
CA SER A 156 4.39 66.57 -20.64
C SER A 156 4.71 67.24 -19.26
N ALA A 157 4.70 66.52 -18.12
CA ALA A 157 5.28 66.95 -16.82
C ALA A 157 5.42 65.77 -15.79
N ASN A 158 6.20 65.93 -14.71
CA ASN A 158 6.48 64.96 -13.63
C ASN A 158 7.12 65.70 -12.42
N PRO A 159 7.31 65.14 -11.18
CA PRO A 159 6.98 63.82 -10.59
C PRO A 159 6.05 64.04 -9.33
N PRO A 160 6.12 63.37 -8.12
CA PRO A 160 6.82 62.16 -7.64
C PRO A 160 6.06 61.18 -6.68
N LYS A 161 6.70 60.01 -6.44
CA LYS A 161 6.69 59.11 -5.25
C LYS A 161 5.38 58.51 -4.66
N ASN A 162 5.35 57.17 -4.75
CA ASN A 162 4.61 56.16 -3.95
C ASN A 162 3.06 56.16 -4.08
N ASP A 163 2.38 55.01 -4.12
CA ASP A 163 2.79 53.64 -3.77
C ASP A 163 2.13 52.54 -4.63
N LEU A 164 2.61 51.29 -4.50
CA LEU A 164 1.98 49.99 -4.86
C LEU A 164 1.13 49.86 -6.17
N GLY A 165 1.64 49.16 -7.21
CA GLY A 165 0.74 48.66 -8.29
C GLY A 165 1.35 48.00 -9.54
N ARG A 166 1.19 46.67 -9.65
CA ARG A 166 1.14 45.78 -10.85
C ARG A 166 1.55 46.29 -12.26
N ASN A 167 2.41 45.45 -12.88
CA ASN A 167 2.36 44.93 -14.26
C ASN A 167 2.96 45.72 -15.46
N ALA A 168 3.25 44.93 -16.51
CA ALA A 168 3.50 45.28 -17.91
C ALA A 168 4.85 45.95 -18.27
N TRP A 169 5.80 45.13 -18.71
CA TRP A 169 6.48 45.35 -19.99
C TRP A 169 6.27 44.11 -20.86
N ASP A 170 5.90 44.33 -22.12
CA ASP A 170 5.93 43.35 -23.20
C ASP A 170 6.43 44.11 -24.44
N ASP A 171 7.45 43.58 -25.13
CA ASP A 171 7.54 43.66 -26.60
C ASP A 171 8.78 42.93 -27.13
N SER A 172 8.53 41.82 -27.85
CA SER A 172 9.36 41.30 -28.97
C SER A 172 10.79 40.73 -28.66
N PHE A 173 11.29 39.65 -29.28
CA PHE A 173 11.01 39.09 -30.61
C PHE A 173 11.07 37.53 -30.66
N THR A 174 10.05 36.91 -31.27
CA THR A 174 10.06 35.69 -32.12
C THR A 174 10.70 34.33 -31.68
N VAL A 175 9.82 33.30 -31.72
CA VAL A 175 9.97 31.97 -32.39
C VAL A 175 10.51 30.75 -31.60
N GLN A 176 9.88 29.60 -31.90
CA GLN A 176 10.24 28.19 -31.58
C GLN A 176 10.16 27.69 -30.13
N GLY A 177 8.92 27.44 -29.68
CA GLY A 177 8.48 26.04 -29.47
C GLY A 177 9.23 25.18 -28.43
N SER A 178 9.23 25.58 -27.16
CA SER A 178 9.70 24.74 -26.06
C SER A 178 8.77 23.56 -25.78
N ILE A 179 9.23 22.33 -26.00
CA ILE A 179 8.64 21.10 -25.44
C ILE A 179 9.57 20.62 -24.33
N GLU A 180 9.27 21.02 -23.09
CA GLU A 180 9.93 20.48 -21.89
C GLU A 180 8.90 19.85 -20.95
N GLY A 181 9.18 18.60 -20.58
CA GLY A 181 8.49 17.82 -19.57
C GLY A 181 9.49 16.78 -19.04
N PRO A 182 9.42 16.39 -17.75
CA PRO A 182 10.48 15.62 -17.12
C PRO A 182 10.60 14.22 -17.73
N ILE A 183 11.82 13.84 -18.11
CA ILE A 183 12.14 12.53 -18.70
C ILE A 183 13.15 11.81 -17.82
N SER A 184 12.76 10.63 -17.34
CA SER A 184 13.57 9.76 -16.46
C SER A 184 14.76 9.13 -17.20
N PRO A 185 15.99 9.19 -16.65
CA PRO A 185 17.16 8.43 -17.10
C PRO A 185 17.33 7.08 -16.38
N VAL A 186 16.23 6.46 -15.93
CA VAL A 186 16.20 5.06 -15.45
C VAL A 186 14.97 4.34 -16.00
N ASN A 187 15.07 3.01 -16.14
CA ASN A 187 13.91 2.16 -16.37
C ASN A 187 13.02 2.08 -15.11
N TYR A 188 11.78 1.59 -15.27
CA TYR A 188 10.75 1.51 -14.23
C TYR A 188 11.01 0.43 -13.16
N ALA A 189 12.19 0.46 -12.52
CA ALA A 189 12.56 -0.44 -11.41
C ALA A 189 13.57 0.16 -10.41
N GLY A 190 14.25 1.27 -10.73
CA GLY A 190 15.12 1.99 -9.78
C GLY A 190 16.36 1.24 -9.26
N THR A 191 16.75 0.13 -9.90
CA THR A 191 17.89 -0.72 -9.50
C THR A 191 19.00 -0.67 -10.56
N GLN A 192 20.28 -0.71 -10.15
CA GLN A 192 21.41 -0.67 -11.08
C GLN A 192 21.63 -2.00 -11.81
N ILE A 193 22.10 -1.90 -13.06
CA ILE A 193 22.69 -3.00 -13.81
C ILE A 193 24.18 -3.08 -13.47
N ASN A 194 24.72 -4.29 -13.29
CA ASN A 194 26.15 -4.51 -13.10
C ASN A 194 26.96 -4.14 -14.34
N ILE A 195 28.09 -3.46 -14.16
CA ILE A 195 29.06 -3.21 -15.24
C ILE A 195 30.25 -4.16 -15.07
N TRP A 196 30.33 -5.17 -15.95
CA TRP A 196 31.59 -5.63 -16.56
C TRP A 196 31.23 -6.27 -17.91
N GLY A 197 31.78 -5.72 -19.00
CA GLY A 197 31.42 -6.10 -20.37
C GLY A 197 31.68 -4.95 -21.35
N THR A 198 32.92 -4.82 -21.81
CA THR A 198 33.32 -3.85 -22.84
C THR A 198 32.90 -4.31 -24.24
N PRO A 199 32.52 -3.40 -25.15
CA PRO A 199 31.99 -3.77 -26.46
C PRO A 199 33.09 -4.01 -27.51
N GLY A 200 32.87 -5.02 -28.36
CA GLY A 200 33.38 -5.06 -29.74
C GLY A 200 34.89 -5.31 -29.94
N GLY A 201 35.27 -6.58 -30.02
CA GLY A 201 36.53 -7.04 -30.62
C GLY A 201 36.30 -8.35 -31.37
N HIS A 202 36.87 -8.49 -32.57
CA HIS A 202 36.75 -9.72 -33.35
C HIS A 202 37.57 -10.84 -32.72
N TRP A 203 36.99 -12.03 -32.62
CA TRP A 203 37.74 -13.27 -32.40
C TRP A 203 38.07 -13.89 -33.75
N THR A 204 39.35 -14.08 -34.03
CA THR A 204 39.85 -14.99 -35.07
C THR A 204 40.05 -16.38 -34.47
N ASP A 205 40.06 -17.41 -35.32
CA ASP A 205 39.89 -18.83 -34.95
C ASP A 205 41.13 -19.49 -34.28
N GLU A 206 42.01 -18.69 -33.67
CA GLU A 206 43.40 -19.06 -33.37
C GLU A 206 43.75 -19.07 -31.86
N LEU A 207 42.72 -19.10 -30.99
CA LEU A 207 42.88 -19.21 -29.52
C LEU A 207 42.10 -20.38 -28.88
N LEU A 208 41.70 -21.38 -29.68
CA LEU A 208 41.04 -22.60 -29.19
C LEU A 208 41.97 -23.61 -28.49
N HIS A 209 43.27 -23.30 -28.32
CA HIS A 209 44.31 -24.26 -27.91
C HIS A 209 45.27 -23.78 -26.79
N ILE A 210 44.76 -23.16 -25.71
CA ILE A 210 45.33 -23.38 -24.35
C ILE A 210 44.17 -23.59 -23.36
N ALA A 211 43.87 -24.86 -23.06
CA ALA A 211 42.98 -25.25 -21.96
C ALA A 211 43.53 -26.53 -21.30
N ASP A 212 44.04 -26.39 -20.07
CA ASP A 212 44.43 -27.52 -19.21
C ASP A 212 43.15 -28.21 -18.68
N PRO A 213 42.86 -29.48 -19.01
CA PRO A 213 41.63 -30.15 -18.59
C PRO A 213 41.48 -30.33 -17.06
N ASN A 214 42.55 -30.15 -16.28
CA ASN A 214 42.57 -30.50 -14.85
C ASN A 214 42.50 -29.30 -13.88
N ARG A 215 42.11 -28.11 -14.34
CA ARG A 215 41.89 -26.94 -13.44
C ARG A 215 40.42 -26.55 -13.28
N ASN A 216 39.86 -26.92 -12.13
CA ASN A 216 38.52 -26.55 -11.68
C ASN A 216 38.46 -25.06 -11.22
N PRO A 217 37.61 -24.19 -11.81
CA PRO A 217 37.48 -22.79 -11.42
C PRO A 217 36.60 -22.63 -10.16
N ASN A 218 37.21 -22.77 -8.98
CA ASN A 218 36.57 -22.42 -7.70
C ASN A 218 36.30 -20.91 -7.62
N TYR A 219 35.02 -20.53 -7.46
CA TYR A 219 34.62 -19.17 -7.13
C TYR A 219 34.77 -18.94 -5.61
N GLY A 220 35.70 -18.08 -5.22
CA GLY A 220 35.99 -17.75 -3.82
C GLY A 220 36.33 -16.28 -3.62
N TYR A 221 36.00 -15.74 -2.44
CA TYR A 221 36.18 -14.32 -2.11
C TYR A 221 37.63 -13.99 -1.74
N MET A 222 38.15 -12.86 -2.21
CA MET A 222 39.38 -12.27 -1.67
C MET A 222 39.11 -11.64 -0.30
N THR A 223 40.01 -11.88 0.66
CA THR A 223 39.98 -11.27 2.00
C THR A 223 40.94 -10.08 2.09
N GLU A 224 40.81 -9.23 3.12
CA GLU A 224 41.66 -8.03 3.28
C GLU A 224 43.16 -8.35 3.38
N GLN A 225 43.54 -9.52 3.94
CA GLN A 225 44.92 -10.02 3.95
C GLN A 225 45.51 -10.30 2.55
N MET A 226 44.68 -10.35 1.49
CA MET A 226 45.14 -10.39 0.10
C MET A 226 45.32 -9.00 -0.50
N LEU A 227 44.62 -7.98 0.00
CA LEU A 227 44.78 -6.58 -0.41
C LEU A 227 46.07 -5.94 0.11
N GLU A 228 46.49 -6.28 1.34
CA GLU A 228 47.77 -5.82 1.92
C GLU A 228 49.00 -6.24 1.11
N ARG A 229 48.92 -7.33 0.33
CA ARG A 229 50.03 -7.91 -0.43
C ARG A 229 50.27 -7.26 -1.80
N LEU A 230 49.49 -6.25 -2.18
CA LEU A 230 49.54 -5.62 -3.51
C LEU A 230 50.15 -4.20 -3.53
N GLN A 231 50.73 -3.71 -2.42
CA GLN A 231 51.48 -2.44 -2.42
C GLN A 231 52.95 -2.65 -2.84
N PRO A 232 53.49 -1.90 -3.81
CA PRO A 232 54.88 -2.00 -4.23
C PRO A 232 55.83 -1.42 -3.17
N SER A 233 56.86 -2.16 -2.81
CA SER A 233 57.76 -1.84 -1.69
C SER A 233 58.99 -1.02 -2.08
N LYS A 234 59.44 -0.14 -1.17
CA LYS A 234 60.85 0.32 -1.01
C LYS A 234 61.08 1.12 0.28
N ASN A 235 61.66 0.44 1.28
CA ASN A 235 62.85 0.78 2.09
C ASN A 235 63.43 2.22 1.96
N LEU A 236 63.99 2.89 2.98
CA LEU A 236 64.52 2.60 4.34
C LEU A 236 64.70 3.99 5.07
N PRO A 237 65.24 4.19 6.31
CA PRO A 237 65.56 3.31 7.44
C PRO A 237 64.97 3.80 8.80
N ILE A 238 65.51 3.33 9.95
CA ILE A 238 65.02 3.55 11.33
C ILE A 238 65.95 4.48 12.14
N GLY A 239 65.40 5.33 13.01
CA GLY A 239 66.11 6.19 13.99
C GLY A 239 65.20 6.62 15.15
N PRO A 240 65.73 6.96 16.36
CA PRO A 240 65.25 6.25 17.55
C PRO A 240 64.37 7.03 18.55
N SER A 241 63.49 6.27 19.20
CA SER A 241 62.96 6.39 20.58
C SER A 241 62.79 7.78 21.23
N GLN A 242 61.53 8.15 21.49
CA GLN A 242 61.15 8.76 22.78
C GLN A 242 59.64 8.58 23.06
N GLN A 243 59.30 8.17 24.29
CA GLN A 243 57.95 8.34 24.83
C GLN A 243 57.81 9.75 25.41
N PRO A 244 56.61 10.33 25.35
CA PRO A 244 56.11 11.02 26.53
C PRO A 244 54.66 10.63 26.88
N ARG A 245 54.53 10.09 28.09
CA ARG A 245 53.49 10.32 29.12
C ARG A 245 52.08 10.75 28.70
N ILE A 246 51.11 10.02 29.26
CA ILE A 246 49.76 10.51 29.55
C ILE A 246 49.85 11.81 30.38
N THR A 247 49.06 12.81 30.01
CA THR A 247 48.67 13.95 30.86
C THR A 247 47.18 14.18 30.68
N ASP A 248 46.48 14.49 31.77
CA ASP A 248 45.02 14.64 31.79
C ASP A 248 44.53 15.77 30.88
N VAL A 249 43.35 15.58 30.29
CA VAL A 249 42.58 16.64 29.61
C VAL A 249 41.22 16.70 30.30
N THR A 250 40.94 17.84 30.93
CA THR A 250 39.71 18.10 31.67
C THR A 250 38.51 18.27 30.74
N HIS A 251 37.33 17.87 31.22
CA HIS A 251 36.07 18.21 30.56
C HIS A 251 35.82 19.74 30.64
N GLU A 252 35.41 20.33 29.52
CA GLU A 252 34.73 21.63 29.49
C GLU A 252 33.25 21.40 29.16
N GLU A 253 32.37 21.81 30.07
CA GLU A 253 30.93 21.91 29.82
C GLU A 253 30.62 23.36 29.40
N GLU A 254 30.21 23.60 28.15
CA GLU A 254 29.66 24.89 27.73
C GLU A 254 28.14 24.97 27.94
N ASP A 255 27.68 26.12 28.43
CA ASP A 255 26.35 26.30 28.98
C ASP A 255 25.19 26.11 27.98
N PHE A 256 24.21 25.30 28.39
CA PHE A 256 23.04 24.93 27.58
C PHE A 256 22.02 26.07 27.40
N TRP A 257 22.08 27.12 28.23
CA TRP A 257 20.89 27.91 28.60
C TRP A 257 20.70 29.27 27.90
N ASP A 258 21.73 29.83 27.24
CA ASP A 258 21.76 31.28 26.91
C ASP A 258 21.63 31.63 25.40
N ARG A 259 20.87 30.82 24.66
CA ARG A 259 20.71 30.98 23.20
C ARG A 259 19.50 31.85 22.83
N LYS A 260 19.76 33.03 22.28
CA LYS A 260 18.75 33.93 21.67
C LYS A 260 17.91 33.19 20.60
N PRO A 261 16.60 33.50 20.47
CA PRO A 261 15.74 32.87 19.46
C PRO A 261 16.24 33.11 18.03
N LYS A 262 16.03 32.11 17.17
CA LYS A 262 16.40 32.15 15.75
C LYS A 262 15.15 31.98 14.86
N PRO A 263 15.15 32.52 13.62
CA PRO A 263 14.07 32.30 12.67
C PRO A 263 13.83 30.80 12.44
N PHE A 264 12.60 30.43 12.12
CA PHE A 264 12.14 29.04 12.06
C PHE A 264 13.01 28.16 11.14
N SER A 265 13.65 27.16 11.72
CA SER A 265 14.33 26.10 10.97
C SER A 265 13.29 25.22 10.26
N PRO A 266 13.48 24.87 8.96
CA PRO A 266 12.61 23.92 8.25
C PRO A 266 12.78 22.45 8.72
N GLY A 267 13.60 22.20 9.74
CA GLY A 267 13.56 20.98 10.56
C GLY A 267 14.24 19.74 9.98
N ASN A 268 14.76 19.78 8.75
CA ASN A 268 15.48 18.69 8.08
C ASN A 268 14.76 17.31 8.18
N GLY A 269 13.43 17.30 8.03
CA GLY A 269 12.59 16.11 8.13
C GLY A 269 12.31 15.62 9.56
N ASN A 270 13.03 16.12 10.57
CA ASN A 270 12.81 15.77 11.97
C ASN A 270 11.75 16.68 12.60
N TRP A 271 10.47 16.31 12.43
CA TRP A 271 9.33 17.05 12.97
C TRP A 271 9.38 17.23 14.50
N LYS A 272 10.01 16.30 15.22
CA LYS A 272 10.21 16.40 16.67
C LYS A 272 11.17 17.55 17.00
N LYS A 273 12.30 17.68 16.29
CA LYS A 273 13.17 18.87 16.37
C LYS A 273 12.45 20.16 15.94
N THR A 274 11.51 20.09 14.99
CA THR A 274 10.69 21.25 14.61
C THR A 274 9.75 21.68 15.74
N LEU A 275 9.11 20.74 16.45
CA LEU A 275 8.29 21.03 17.63
C LEU A 275 9.12 21.45 18.83
N GLU A 276 10.30 20.89 19.04
CA GLU A 276 11.28 21.34 20.05
C GLU A 276 11.72 22.79 19.76
N HIS A 277 11.94 23.17 18.49
CA HIS A 277 12.29 24.53 18.08
C HIS A 277 11.10 25.51 18.11
N LEU A 278 9.88 25.04 17.83
CA LEU A 278 8.65 25.81 18.02
C LEU A 278 8.41 26.08 19.52
N PHE A 279 8.55 25.05 20.35
CA PHE A 279 8.48 25.15 21.80
C PHE A 279 9.57 26.08 22.36
N LEU A 280 10.82 25.96 21.92
CA LEU A 280 11.91 26.83 22.36
C LEU A 280 11.68 28.30 21.96
N ASN A 281 11.10 28.55 20.78
CA ASN A 281 10.69 29.89 20.38
C ASN A 281 9.49 30.41 21.19
N ILE A 282 8.50 29.58 21.54
CA ILE A 282 7.40 29.97 22.45
C ILE A 282 7.92 30.26 23.86
N TYR A 283 8.83 29.42 24.36
CA TYR A 283 9.50 29.61 25.66
C TYR A 283 10.31 30.91 25.69
N ASN A 284 11.11 31.18 24.66
CA ASN A 284 11.87 32.42 24.55
C ASN A 284 10.95 33.65 24.38
N TYR A 285 9.87 33.54 23.61
CA TYR A 285 8.88 34.61 23.48
C TYR A 285 8.25 34.96 24.84
N VAL A 286 7.82 33.95 25.61
CA VAL A 286 7.30 34.15 26.99
C VAL A 286 8.40 34.53 27.99
N LYS A 287 9.68 34.25 27.72
CA LYS A 287 10.83 34.70 28.51
C LYS A 287 11.14 36.18 28.30
N ASP A 288 10.90 36.70 27.08
CA ASP A 288 11.38 38.02 26.65
C ASP A 288 10.26 39.09 26.56
N GLU A 289 8.99 38.72 26.32
CA GLU A 289 7.82 39.62 26.28
C GLU A 289 7.30 39.93 27.70
N GLN A 290 7.06 41.19 28.08
CA GLN A 290 6.71 41.56 29.47
C GLN A 290 5.23 41.42 29.81
N GLU A 291 4.31 41.89 28.95
CA GLU A 291 2.86 41.86 29.25
C GLU A 291 2.39 40.42 29.43
N LEU A 292 2.92 39.50 28.63
CA LEU A 292 2.66 38.05 28.75
C LEU A 292 3.14 37.45 30.08
N ARG A 293 4.25 37.93 30.66
CA ARG A 293 4.76 37.44 31.96
C ARG A 293 3.94 37.93 33.14
N GLU A 294 3.34 39.10 33.01
CA GLU A 294 2.38 39.65 33.99
C GLU A 294 1.03 38.91 33.89
N LEU A 295 0.54 38.65 32.67
CA LEU A 295 -0.66 37.83 32.38
C LEU A 295 -0.55 36.39 32.91
N PHE A 296 0.58 35.71 32.67
CA PHE A 296 0.83 34.37 33.22
C PHE A 296 1.19 34.37 34.73
N GLY A 297 1.36 35.54 35.33
CA GLY A 297 1.50 35.70 36.78
C GLY A 297 2.60 34.83 37.40
N TRP A 298 3.86 34.99 36.94
CA TRP A 298 5.00 34.15 37.37
C TRP A 298 5.15 33.97 38.90
N LYS A 299 4.66 34.91 39.72
CA LYS A 299 4.60 34.77 41.18
C LYS A 299 3.71 33.62 41.69
N LYS A 300 2.71 33.15 40.94
CA LYS A 300 1.81 32.05 41.34
C LYS A 300 2.28 30.67 40.88
N PHE A 301 2.69 30.54 39.62
CA PHE A 301 3.09 29.25 39.05
C PHE A 301 4.58 28.94 39.24
N GLY A 302 5.43 29.96 39.41
CA GLY A 302 6.87 29.80 39.54
C GLY A 302 7.58 29.50 38.22
N ARG A 303 8.81 29.00 38.31
CA ARG A 303 9.71 28.83 37.15
C ARG A 303 9.49 27.47 36.50
N ILE A 304 9.32 27.42 35.18
CA ILE A 304 9.29 26.14 34.44
C ILE A 304 10.60 25.38 34.69
N GLU A 305 10.47 24.12 35.10
CA GLU A 305 11.58 23.25 35.51
C GLU A 305 11.82 22.14 34.49
N THR A 306 10.76 21.57 33.90
CA THR A 306 10.87 20.73 32.68
C THR A 306 9.66 20.92 31.77
N ALA A 307 9.81 20.60 30.49
CA ALA A 307 8.69 20.40 29.57
C ALA A 307 9.00 19.21 28.66
N ARG A 308 7.97 18.41 28.31
CA ARG A 308 8.11 17.22 27.46
C ARG A 308 6.92 17.09 26.51
N LEU A 309 7.20 16.79 25.25
CA LEU A 309 6.20 16.38 24.26
C LEU A 309 5.97 14.87 24.38
N ILE A 310 4.72 14.47 24.54
CA ILE A 310 4.28 13.07 24.59
C ILE A 310 3.42 12.80 23.35
N ASP A 311 3.80 11.79 22.58
CA ASP A 311 2.99 11.23 21.49
C ASP A 311 1.98 10.23 22.06
N LYS A 312 0.74 10.28 21.58
CA LYS A 312 -0.35 9.34 21.92
C LYS A 312 -1.06 8.78 20.68
N GLY A 313 -0.37 8.74 19.53
CA GLY A 313 -0.81 8.08 18.29
C GLY A 313 -1.89 8.82 17.49
N GLY A 314 -2.89 9.40 18.17
CA GLY A 314 -3.88 10.30 17.57
C GLY A 314 -3.62 11.79 17.86
N ASN A 315 -3.13 12.10 19.07
CA ASN A 315 -2.93 13.47 19.57
C ASN A 315 -1.53 13.62 20.17
N TYR A 316 -0.96 14.83 20.09
CA TYR A 316 0.23 15.20 20.87
C TYR A 316 -0.17 15.92 22.16
N GLN A 317 0.52 15.63 23.27
CA GLN A 317 0.33 16.30 24.56
C GLN A 317 1.65 16.93 25.03
N ILE A 318 1.65 18.23 25.29
CA ILE A 318 2.76 18.92 25.95
C ILE A 318 2.50 18.90 27.46
N VAL A 319 3.46 18.39 28.23
CA VAL A 319 3.43 18.39 29.70
C VAL A 319 4.53 19.31 30.20
N THR A 320 4.18 20.26 31.08
CA THR A 320 5.10 21.26 31.64
C THR A 320 5.07 21.19 33.16
N THR A 321 6.24 21.06 33.78
CA THR A 321 6.43 21.04 35.24
C THR A 321 6.97 22.39 35.71
N PHE A 322 6.39 22.94 36.76
CA PHE A 322 6.78 24.25 37.32
C PHE A 322 7.30 24.09 38.75
N LYS A 323 8.46 24.67 39.03
CA LYS A 323 9.01 24.85 40.38
C LYS A 323 8.35 26.06 41.03
N LYS A 324 7.56 25.85 42.09
CA LYS A 324 7.00 26.93 42.91
C LYS A 324 8.11 27.91 43.37
N PRO A 325 7.82 29.22 43.53
CA PRO A 325 8.79 30.16 44.06
C PRO A 325 9.26 29.77 45.47
N LEU A 326 10.54 29.99 45.79
CA LEU A 326 11.00 29.89 47.17
C LEU A 326 10.32 30.99 48.01
N GLY A 327 9.60 30.58 49.04
CA GLY A 327 8.72 31.42 49.84
C GLY A 327 7.37 30.75 50.13
N GLU A 328 6.83 29.98 49.17
CA GLU A 328 5.53 29.30 49.30
C GLU A 328 5.68 27.76 49.41
N GLN A 329 6.50 27.33 50.38
CA GLN A 329 6.32 25.99 50.97
C GLN A 329 5.23 26.06 52.04
N THR A 330 3.96 26.12 51.61
CA THR A 330 2.90 25.64 52.50
C THR A 330 3.09 24.13 52.71
N PRO A 331 2.93 23.61 53.94
CA PRO A 331 2.86 22.17 54.16
C PRO A 331 1.76 21.57 53.30
N TYR A 332 1.97 20.35 52.81
CA TYR A 332 0.90 19.59 52.18
C TYR A 332 -0.01 19.04 53.30
N GLU A 333 -1.04 19.81 53.66
CA GLU A 333 -2.17 19.24 54.41
C GLU A 333 -2.87 18.21 53.54
N GLU A 334 -3.10 17.01 54.08
CA GLU A 334 -3.93 16.01 53.42
C GLU A 334 -5.35 16.55 53.18
N PRO A 335 -6.03 16.17 52.08
CA PRO A 335 -7.43 16.49 51.91
C PRO A 335 -8.22 15.98 53.13
N PRO A 336 -9.04 16.81 53.80
CA PRO A 336 -9.75 16.36 54.98
C PRO A 336 -10.69 15.19 54.63
N PRO A 337 -10.78 14.15 55.47
CA PRO A 337 -11.63 13.00 55.20
C PRO A 337 -13.09 13.45 55.00
N VAL A 338 -13.76 12.84 54.02
CA VAL A 338 -15.14 13.18 53.64
C VAL A 338 -16.04 13.13 54.87
N ARG A 339 -16.65 14.28 55.21
CA ARG A 339 -17.57 14.36 56.35
C ARG A 339 -18.94 13.85 55.97
N GLU A 340 -19.40 12.83 56.69
CA GLU A 340 -20.80 12.44 56.76
C GLU A 340 -21.68 13.58 57.34
N PRO A 341 -23.00 13.59 57.09
CA PRO A 341 -23.90 14.58 57.67
C PRO A 341 -24.03 14.46 59.20
N PRO A 342 -24.06 15.57 59.97
CA PRO A 342 -24.38 15.56 61.41
C PRO A 342 -25.89 15.34 61.64
N SER A 343 -26.39 14.80 62.75
CA SER A 343 -25.81 14.52 64.08
C SER A 343 -26.52 13.30 64.74
N GLN A 344 -26.16 12.80 65.92
CA GLN A 344 -26.47 13.36 67.26
C GLN A 344 -25.32 13.16 68.28
N ARG A 345 -25.45 13.68 69.53
CA ARG A 345 -24.32 13.88 70.46
C ARG A 345 -24.26 12.92 71.68
N ARG A 346 -23.02 12.44 71.93
CA ARG A 346 -22.27 12.26 73.21
C ARG A 346 -22.96 12.81 74.49
N PRO A 347 -22.73 12.26 75.72
CA PRO A 347 -21.38 11.96 76.27
C PRO A 347 -21.30 10.70 77.20
N PRO A 348 -20.42 10.57 78.24
CA PRO A 348 -19.07 9.97 78.05
C PRO A 348 -18.55 8.99 79.15
N LYS A 349 -17.40 8.32 78.88
CA LYS A 349 -16.38 7.80 79.85
C LYS A 349 -16.82 6.64 80.79
N ARG A 350 -15.97 5.74 81.32
CA ARG A 350 -14.55 5.28 81.06
C ARG A 350 -14.28 4.12 82.06
N ILE A 351 -13.30 3.22 81.80
CA ILE A 351 -12.78 2.17 82.76
C ILE A 351 -13.77 0.97 82.90
N ARG A 352 -13.45 -0.34 83.07
CA ARG A 352 -12.21 -1.13 83.35
C ARG A 352 -12.15 -2.48 82.58
N THR A 353 -11.30 -3.40 83.06
CA THR A 353 -11.03 -4.81 82.70
C THR A 353 -12.23 -5.79 82.78
N PRO A 354 -12.13 -7.02 82.20
CA PRO A 354 -13.06 -8.16 82.42
C PRO A 354 -13.04 -8.69 83.88
N PRO A 355 -13.92 -9.63 84.34
CA PRO A 355 -14.76 -10.59 83.60
C PRO A 355 -16.24 -10.81 84.14
N ASP A 356 -16.88 -11.92 83.70
CA ASP A 356 -17.85 -12.82 84.38
C ASP A 356 -19.26 -12.41 84.93
N THR A 357 -20.29 -13.15 84.45
CA THR A 357 -21.51 -13.68 85.16
C THR A 357 -22.55 -12.69 85.78
N GLU A 358 -23.80 -13.02 86.17
CA GLU A 358 -24.58 -14.27 86.25
C GLU A 358 -26.14 -14.03 86.22
N LYS A 359 -26.93 -15.13 86.14
CA LYS A 359 -28.39 -15.34 86.44
C LYS A 359 -29.42 -15.09 85.30
N ARG A 360 -30.41 -15.95 84.98
CA ARG A 360 -31.31 -16.95 85.67
C ARG A 360 -32.59 -16.35 86.29
N PRO A 361 -33.73 -17.10 86.47
CA PRO A 361 -33.96 -18.58 86.51
C PRO A 361 -34.55 -19.17 85.19
N VAL A 362 -35.23 -20.33 85.03
CA VAL A 362 -35.91 -21.29 85.95
C VAL A 362 -35.63 -22.80 85.65
N ARG A 363 -36.64 -23.67 85.44
CA ARG A 363 -36.69 -25.16 85.47
C ARG A 363 -38.00 -25.66 84.75
N PRO A 364 -38.29 -26.97 84.51
CA PRO A 364 -37.59 -28.20 84.96
C PRO A 364 -37.41 -29.40 83.96
N ILE A 365 -36.22 -30.03 84.07
CA ILE A 365 -35.94 -31.49 84.29
C ILE A 365 -36.36 -32.55 83.25
N GLN A 366 -35.33 -33.19 82.63
CA GLN A 366 -35.06 -34.66 82.52
C GLN A 366 -33.58 -34.90 82.05
N THR A 367 -33.16 -36.05 81.51
CA THR A 367 -32.45 -37.21 82.15
C THR A 367 -31.45 -37.91 81.15
N ILE A 368 -30.47 -38.79 81.47
CA ILE A 368 -29.64 -39.08 82.69
C ILE A 368 -28.29 -39.79 82.31
N THR A 369 -27.13 -39.22 82.70
CA THR A 369 -25.81 -39.88 82.95
C THR A 369 -25.05 -40.60 81.78
N PRO A 370 -23.97 -41.43 81.99
CA PRO A 370 -22.52 -41.07 81.94
C PRO A 370 -21.74 -41.98 80.88
N PRO A 371 -20.45 -42.43 80.98
CA PRO A 371 -19.31 -42.15 81.87
C PRO A 371 -17.94 -41.66 81.26
N PRO A 372 -16.82 -42.43 81.02
CA PRO A 372 -15.50 -42.02 81.61
C PRO A 372 -14.24 -41.97 80.69
N SER A 373 -13.11 -41.66 81.35
CA SER A 373 -11.74 -41.30 80.89
C SER A 373 -10.86 -42.41 80.24
N PRO A 374 -9.72 -42.06 79.59
CA PRO A 374 -8.90 -42.99 78.80
C PRO A 374 -7.70 -43.63 79.53
N PRO A 375 -7.13 -44.75 79.01
CA PRO A 375 -5.86 -45.34 79.41
C PRO A 375 -4.64 -44.76 78.62
N PRO A 376 -3.38 -44.99 79.06
CA PRO A 376 -2.23 -44.20 78.60
C PRO A 376 -1.20 -44.94 77.71
N GLY A 377 -0.53 -44.15 76.86
CA GLY A 377 0.92 -44.25 76.63
C GLY A 377 1.45 -45.08 75.46
N ARG A 378 2.22 -44.41 74.60
CA ARG A 378 3.69 -44.64 74.53
C ARG A 378 4.41 -43.37 74.09
N GLN A 379 5.64 -43.20 74.59
CA GLN A 379 6.63 -42.28 74.02
C GLN A 379 7.36 -42.98 72.87
N GLU A 380 8.00 -42.17 72.03
CA GLU A 380 9.19 -42.48 71.22
C GLU A 380 9.16 -43.76 70.36
N GLU A 381 9.18 -43.56 69.04
CA GLU A 381 10.41 -43.86 68.28
C GLU A 381 10.47 -43.03 66.99
N SER A 382 11.68 -42.83 66.47
CA SER A 382 11.95 -41.97 65.31
C SER A 382 12.05 -42.78 64.02
N MET A 383 11.28 -42.41 62.99
CA MET A 383 11.57 -42.81 61.62
C MET A 383 11.53 -41.60 60.69
N GLN A 384 12.62 -41.44 59.91
CA GLN A 384 12.65 -40.56 58.75
C GLN A 384 12.15 -41.38 57.56
N GLU A 385 10.89 -41.18 57.17
CA GLU A 385 10.41 -41.66 55.87
C GLU A 385 10.58 -40.53 54.86
N GLU A 386 11.73 -40.51 54.18
CA GLU A 386 11.85 -39.82 52.90
C GLU A 386 10.98 -40.56 51.88
N GLU A 387 9.71 -40.17 51.76
CA GLU A 387 8.88 -40.56 50.62
C GLU A 387 9.55 -40.05 49.34
N GLN A 388 10.27 -40.94 48.66
CA GLN A 388 10.82 -40.69 47.34
C GLN A 388 9.67 -40.55 46.33
N ARG A 389 9.08 -39.35 46.28
CA ARG A 389 8.13 -38.94 45.25
C ARG A 389 8.73 -39.25 43.89
N THR A 390 8.14 -40.24 43.21
CA THR A 390 8.55 -40.58 41.84
C THR A 390 8.33 -39.35 40.95
N PRO A 391 9.36 -38.85 40.25
CA PRO A 391 9.27 -37.55 39.57
C PRO A 391 8.18 -37.61 38.49
N ARG A 392 7.23 -36.67 38.57
CA ARG A 392 6.08 -36.59 37.66
C ARG A 392 6.59 -36.37 36.24
N ILE A 393 6.31 -37.32 35.34
CA ILE A 393 6.70 -37.21 33.93
C ILE A 393 5.52 -36.61 33.15
N TYR A 394 5.73 -35.47 32.51
CA TYR A 394 4.73 -34.86 31.63
C TYR A 394 4.80 -35.51 30.23
N THR A 395 3.79 -36.31 29.87
CA THR A 395 3.69 -37.03 28.59
C THR A 395 2.49 -36.55 27.75
N GLU A 396 2.39 -35.24 27.50
CA GLU A 396 1.37 -34.66 26.61
C GLU A 396 1.83 -34.67 25.14
N GLU A 397 1.87 -35.85 24.52
CA GLU A 397 2.00 -35.98 23.07
C GLU A 397 0.70 -35.55 22.36
N THR A 398 0.50 -34.24 22.27
CA THR A 398 -0.54 -33.64 21.43
C THR A 398 -0.22 -33.90 19.96
N VAL A 399 -1.12 -34.60 19.27
CA VAL A 399 -0.95 -34.98 17.85
C VAL A 399 -1.02 -33.74 16.97
N GLN A 400 0.14 -33.18 16.64
CA GLN A 400 0.27 -32.04 15.74
C GLN A 400 0.00 -32.47 14.29
N GLN A 401 -0.94 -31.81 13.62
CA GLN A 401 -1.29 -32.10 12.23
C GLN A 401 -1.35 -30.82 11.38
N GLY A 402 -0.58 -30.82 10.29
CA GLY A 402 -0.65 -29.80 9.25
C GLY A 402 -1.89 -29.95 8.37
N THR A 403 -2.43 -28.82 7.91
CA THR A 403 -3.41 -28.76 6.82
C THR A 403 -2.78 -29.11 5.46
N LEU A 404 -1.47 -28.91 5.32
CA LEU A 404 -0.68 -29.23 4.14
C LEU A 404 0.27 -30.39 4.45
N VAL A 405 0.36 -31.32 3.50
CA VAL A 405 1.14 -32.57 3.56
C VAL A 405 1.88 -32.77 2.24
N PRO A 406 2.90 -33.65 2.16
CA PRO A 406 3.54 -33.99 0.89
C PRO A 406 2.53 -34.44 -0.16
N PHE A 407 2.62 -33.85 -1.35
CA PHE A 407 1.74 -34.16 -2.47
C PHE A 407 2.03 -35.58 -3.02
N PRO A 408 1.02 -36.43 -3.23
CA PRO A 408 1.22 -37.73 -3.89
C PRO A 408 1.63 -37.53 -5.36
N ASP A 409 2.35 -38.49 -5.93
CA ASP A 409 2.71 -38.49 -7.36
C ASP A 409 3.45 -37.21 -7.84
N PHE A 410 4.21 -36.60 -6.92
CA PHE A 410 5.00 -35.40 -7.16
C PHE A 410 6.02 -35.59 -8.29
N ASN A 411 5.94 -34.73 -9.31
CA ASN A 411 6.88 -34.70 -10.43
C ASN A 411 7.48 -33.29 -10.56
N VAL A 412 8.74 -33.16 -10.13
CA VAL A 412 9.40 -31.86 -10.00
C VAL A 412 9.62 -31.18 -11.35
N GLU A 413 9.91 -31.93 -12.42
CA GLU A 413 10.04 -31.41 -13.79
C GLU A 413 8.74 -30.79 -14.29
N ARG A 414 7.62 -31.50 -14.17
CA ARG A 414 6.26 -31.04 -14.57
C ARG A 414 5.86 -29.79 -13.80
N ASP A 415 6.12 -29.74 -12.50
CA ASP A 415 5.85 -28.55 -11.69
C ASP A 415 6.73 -27.37 -12.11
N CYS A 416 8.02 -27.60 -12.36
CA CYS A 416 8.92 -26.56 -12.88
C CYS A 416 8.46 -26.02 -14.24
N GLU A 417 8.07 -26.90 -15.17
CA GLU A 417 7.50 -26.51 -16.45
C GLU A 417 6.20 -25.72 -16.31
N ASN A 418 5.26 -26.16 -15.46
CA ASN A 418 3.97 -25.52 -15.29
C ASN A 418 4.10 -24.15 -14.60
N LEU A 419 4.97 -24.02 -13.60
CA LEU A 419 5.34 -22.73 -13.02
C LEU A 419 6.04 -21.83 -14.06
N ARG A 420 6.95 -22.39 -14.87
CA ARG A 420 7.62 -21.62 -15.93
C ARG A 420 6.60 -21.09 -16.93
N LYS A 421 5.68 -21.92 -17.41
CA LYS A 421 4.59 -21.56 -18.34
C LYS A 421 3.65 -20.51 -17.72
N ALA A 422 3.30 -20.66 -16.45
CA ALA A 422 2.45 -19.73 -15.70
C ALA A 422 3.03 -18.31 -15.56
N MET A 423 4.36 -18.17 -15.70
CA MET A 423 5.11 -16.90 -15.65
C MET A 423 5.82 -16.62 -17.00
N LYS A 424 5.20 -16.96 -18.13
CA LYS A 424 5.77 -16.78 -19.47
C LYS A 424 4.75 -16.17 -20.42
N GLY A 425 4.50 -14.87 -20.29
CA GLY A 425 3.59 -14.12 -21.16
C GLY A 425 3.52 -12.63 -20.79
N LEU A 426 2.40 -11.98 -21.12
CA LEU A 426 2.06 -10.62 -20.67
C LEU A 426 0.95 -10.69 -19.61
N GLY A 427 1.31 -11.26 -18.46
CA GLY A 427 0.37 -11.65 -17.41
C GLY A 427 0.80 -12.98 -16.81
N THR A 428 0.12 -13.38 -15.73
CA THR A 428 0.57 -14.46 -14.85
C THR A 428 -0.61 -15.35 -14.49
N ASN A 429 -0.48 -16.66 -14.70
CA ASN A 429 -1.52 -17.62 -14.32
C ASN A 429 -1.45 -17.88 -12.80
N GLU A 430 -2.02 -16.96 -12.02
CA GLU A 430 -1.97 -17.03 -10.55
C GLU A 430 -2.66 -18.27 -10.00
N ASP A 431 -3.67 -18.81 -10.69
CA ASP A 431 -4.34 -20.05 -10.29
C ASP A 431 -3.43 -21.29 -10.44
N MET A 432 -2.53 -21.32 -11.43
CA MET A 432 -1.50 -22.35 -11.52
C MET A 432 -0.44 -22.18 -10.41
N LEU A 433 -0.05 -20.94 -10.09
CA LEU A 433 0.86 -20.66 -8.97
C LEU A 433 0.26 -21.08 -7.62
N VAL A 434 -1.03 -20.79 -7.38
CA VAL A 434 -1.80 -21.26 -6.21
C VAL A 434 -1.86 -22.79 -6.18
N ARG A 435 -2.27 -23.40 -7.30
CA ARG A 435 -2.48 -24.85 -7.42
C ARG A 435 -1.23 -25.65 -7.08
N ILE A 436 -0.06 -25.21 -7.56
CA ILE A 436 1.22 -25.87 -7.27
C ILE A 436 1.72 -25.48 -5.87
N LEU A 437 2.04 -24.21 -5.63
CA LEU A 437 2.73 -23.81 -4.40
C LEU A 437 1.87 -23.95 -3.13
N GLY A 438 0.54 -23.96 -3.26
CA GLY A 438 -0.41 -24.22 -2.17
C GLY A 438 -0.74 -25.69 -1.89
N ASN A 439 -0.27 -26.64 -2.73
CA ASN A 439 -0.50 -28.08 -2.54
C ASN A 439 0.78 -28.95 -2.50
N ARG A 440 1.97 -28.36 -2.62
CA ARG A 440 3.25 -29.06 -2.39
C ARG A 440 3.74 -28.80 -0.96
N SER A 441 4.39 -29.77 -0.32
CA SER A 441 5.08 -29.54 0.96
C SER A 441 6.31 -28.63 0.76
N ASN A 442 6.91 -28.17 1.86
CA ASN A 442 8.12 -27.33 1.81
C ASN A 442 9.28 -28.06 1.12
N ASP A 443 9.53 -29.33 1.45
CA ASP A 443 10.58 -30.14 0.82
C ASP A 443 10.37 -30.31 -0.70
N GLN A 444 9.11 -30.42 -1.14
CA GLN A 444 8.75 -30.45 -2.56
C GLN A 444 8.93 -29.07 -3.22
N ARG A 445 8.59 -27.98 -2.51
CA ARG A 445 8.81 -26.60 -2.95
C ARG A 445 10.30 -26.23 -3.06
N LEU A 446 11.15 -26.74 -2.17
CA LEU A 446 12.61 -26.61 -2.26
C LEU A 446 13.17 -27.40 -3.46
N GLN A 447 12.72 -28.65 -3.66
CA GLN A 447 13.06 -29.42 -4.86
C GLN A 447 12.63 -28.70 -6.15
N ILE A 448 11.42 -28.12 -6.20
CA ILE A 448 10.97 -27.29 -7.33
C ILE A 448 11.90 -26.09 -7.52
N ARG A 449 12.18 -25.31 -6.47
CA ARG A 449 13.04 -24.11 -6.54
C ARG A 449 14.41 -24.42 -7.13
N ASP A 450 15.04 -25.48 -6.64
CA ASP A 450 16.40 -25.84 -7.00
C ASP A 450 16.42 -26.51 -8.40
N LYS A 451 15.43 -27.35 -8.73
CA LYS A 451 15.27 -27.94 -10.07
C LYS A 451 14.97 -26.89 -11.15
N TYR A 452 14.09 -25.92 -10.88
CA TYR A 452 13.74 -24.83 -11.79
C TYR A 452 14.99 -24.06 -12.24
N LYS A 453 15.91 -23.84 -11.29
CA LYS A 453 17.22 -23.23 -11.55
C LYS A 453 18.10 -24.07 -12.48
N THR A 454 18.12 -25.40 -12.30
CA THR A 454 18.83 -26.30 -13.24
C THR A 454 18.18 -26.40 -14.61
N MET A 455 16.85 -26.33 -14.71
CA MET A 455 16.12 -26.50 -15.98
C MET A 455 16.10 -25.25 -16.84
N PHE A 456 16.09 -24.05 -16.24
CA PHE A 456 15.89 -22.79 -16.96
C PHE A 456 17.00 -21.76 -16.77
N GLY A 457 17.99 -22.01 -15.89
CA GLY A 457 19.05 -21.05 -15.56
C GLY A 457 18.54 -19.78 -14.85
N ARG A 458 17.33 -19.83 -14.27
CA ARG A 458 16.62 -18.70 -13.65
C ARG A 458 16.32 -18.99 -12.19
N ASP A 459 16.24 -17.95 -11.37
CA ASP A 459 15.82 -18.09 -9.98
C ASP A 459 14.29 -17.99 -9.87
N LEU A 460 13.64 -19.04 -9.33
CA LEU A 460 12.19 -19.11 -9.22
C LEU A 460 11.61 -18.00 -8.32
N ILE A 461 12.37 -17.60 -7.29
CA ILE A 461 11.96 -16.56 -6.35
C ILE A 461 12.05 -15.17 -6.99
N ASP A 462 13.00 -14.93 -7.89
CA ASP A 462 13.06 -13.68 -8.67
C ASP A 462 12.06 -13.64 -9.83
N ASP A 463 11.78 -14.76 -10.50
CA ASP A 463 10.70 -14.84 -11.49
C ASP A 463 9.34 -14.51 -10.85
N ILE A 464 9.01 -15.09 -9.69
CA ILE A 464 7.78 -14.77 -8.95
C ILE A 464 7.71 -13.29 -8.52
N LYS A 465 8.84 -12.62 -8.26
CA LYS A 465 8.86 -11.17 -7.98
C LYS A 465 8.65 -10.30 -9.22
N GLY A 466 9.07 -10.79 -10.40
CA GLY A 466 8.85 -10.12 -11.68
C GLY A 466 7.39 -10.21 -12.12
N ASP A 467 6.80 -11.39 -11.96
CA ASP A 467 5.48 -11.74 -12.49
C ASP A 467 4.33 -11.61 -11.47
N THR A 468 4.58 -11.36 -10.18
CA THR A 468 3.53 -11.12 -9.17
C THR A 468 3.85 -9.98 -8.20
N SER A 469 2.83 -9.37 -7.60
CA SER A 469 2.99 -8.25 -6.64
C SER A 469 2.15 -8.40 -5.36
N GLY A 470 2.34 -7.46 -4.42
CA GLY A 470 1.56 -7.37 -3.18
C GLY A 470 1.69 -8.56 -2.22
N ASN A 471 0.68 -8.76 -1.38
CA ASN A 471 0.66 -9.86 -0.40
C ASN A 471 0.58 -11.25 -1.04
N PHE A 472 0.09 -11.36 -2.28
CA PHE A 472 0.16 -12.60 -3.05
C PHE A 472 1.62 -12.99 -3.36
N CYS A 473 2.41 -12.05 -3.90
CA CYS A 473 3.85 -12.22 -4.12
C CYS A 473 4.60 -12.57 -2.83
N LYS A 474 4.29 -11.87 -1.70
CA LYS A 474 4.85 -12.20 -0.39
C LYS A 474 4.68 -13.68 -0.06
N VAL A 475 3.45 -14.21 -0.14
CA VAL A 475 3.16 -15.60 0.21
C VAL A 475 3.87 -16.58 -0.72
N LEU A 476 3.73 -16.44 -2.04
CA LEU A 476 4.34 -17.38 -2.99
C LEU A 476 5.87 -17.47 -2.82
N LYS A 477 6.52 -16.31 -2.64
CA LYS A 477 7.96 -16.22 -2.40
C LYS A 477 8.34 -16.79 -1.03
N ASN A 478 7.59 -16.47 0.03
CA ASN A 478 7.87 -16.97 1.39
C ASN A 478 7.67 -18.49 1.51
N LEU A 479 6.74 -19.09 0.74
CA LEU A 479 6.55 -20.55 0.67
C LEU A 479 7.75 -21.30 0.06
N LEU A 480 8.63 -20.62 -0.68
CA LEU A 480 9.83 -21.19 -1.31
C LEU A 480 11.11 -21.05 -0.45
N TYR A 481 10.99 -20.53 0.76
CA TYR A 481 12.05 -20.60 1.77
C TYR A 481 11.89 -21.86 2.62
N SER A 482 13.00 -22.44 3.09
CA SER A 482 12.95 -23.45 4.16
C SER A 482 12.40 -22.84 5.47
N PRO A 483 11.90 -23.63 6.44
CA PRO A 483 11.26 -23.06 7.64
C PRO A 483 12.22 -22.22 8.51
N VAL A 484 13.52 -22.53 8.44
CA VAL A 484 14.60 -21.79 9.12
C VAL A 484 14.95 -20.51 8.34
N GLU A 485 15.04 -20.60 7.01
CA GLU A 485 15.27 -19.47 6.10
C GLU A 485 14.13 -18.45 6.16
N TYR A 486 12.89 -18.92 6.28
CA TYR A 486 11.72 -18.07 6.47
C TYR A 486 11.74 -17.34 7.81
N ASP A 487 11.98 -18.05 8.92
CA ASP A 487 12.13 -17.40 10.24
C ASP A 487 13.29 -16.38 10.23
N CYS A 488 14.42 -16.68 9.57
CA CYS A 488 15.51 -15.73 9.40
C CYS A 488 15.07 -14.45 8.64
N HIS A 489 14.28 -14.60 7.57
CA HIS A 489 13.75 -13.46 6.81
C HIS A 489 12.71 -12.65 7.59
N GLU A 490 11.85 -13.29 8.39
CA GLU A 490 10.86 -12.58 9.23
C GLU A 490 11.51 -11.86 10.41
N LEU A 491 12.48 -12.49 11.09
CA LEU A 491 13.30 -11.83 12.10
C LEU A 491 14.10 -10.66 11.49
N ARG A 492 14.55 -10.78 10.24
CA ARG A 492 15.19 -9.67 9.52
C ARG A 492 14.20 -8.57 9.14
N ARG A 493 12.97 -8.90 8.73
CA ARG A 493 11.87 -7.93 8.50
C ARG A 493 11.58 -7.15 9.78
N ALA A 494 11.48 -7.85 10.90
CA ALA A 494 11.11 -7.29 12.19
C ALA A 494 12.11 -6.29 12.78
N ILE A 495 13.40 -6.45 12.46
CA ILE A 495 14.48 -5.58 12.96
C ILE A 495 14.87 -4.49 11.95
N LYS A 496 14.81 -4.78 10.64
CA LYS A 496 15.38 -3.90 9.60
C LYS A 496 14.41 -2.79 9.19
N GLY A 497 14.27 -1.75 10.02
CA GLY A 497 13.42 -0.60 9.72
C GLY A 497 13.78 0.67 10.46
N ALA A 498 12.80 1.57 10.55
CA ALA A 498 12.77 2.65 11.53
C ALA A 498 11.73 2.26 12.60
N GLY A 499 12.20 1.67 13.69
CA GLY A 499 11.36 0.95 14.65
C GLY A 499 11.44 -0.57 14.47
N THR A 500 10.93 -1.30 15.45
CA THR A 500 11.04 -2.75 15.60
C THR A 500 9.65 -3.38 15.65
N ASP A 501 9.44 -4.53 15.01
CA ASP A 501 8.25 -5.37 15.17
C ASP A 501 8.51 -6.37 16.31
N GLU A 502 8.36 -5.92 17.55
CA GLU A 502 8.61 -6.81 18.69
C GLU A 502 7.56 -7.92 18.81
N ALA A 503 6.39 -7.79 18.18
CA ALA A 503 5.39 -8.85 18.14
C ALA A 503 5.90 -10.07 17.37
N ALA A 504 6.48 -9.87 16.19
CA ALA A 504 7.12 -10.93 15.41
C ALA A 504 8.36 -11.51 16.12
N LEU A 505 9.20 -10.67 16.76
CA LEU A 505 10.34 -11.15 17.56
C LEU A 505 9.87 -12.06 18.71
N ILE A 506 8.85 -11.62 19.46
CA ILE A 506 8.28 -12.36 20.58
C ILE A 506 7.64 -13.68 20.09
N GLU A 507 6.83 -13.65 19.03
CA GLU A 507 6.16 -14.85 18.52
C GLU A 507 7.15 -15.91 18.06
N ILE A 508 8.17 -15.53 17.27
CA ILE A 508 9.17 -16.49 16.80
C ILE A 508 10.00 -17.01 17.98
N LEU A 509 10.64 -16.14 18.76
CA LEU A 509 11.60 -16.55 19.79
C LEU A 509 10.94 -17.26 21.00
N ALA A 510 9.66 -17.03 21.28
CA ALA A 510 8.93 -17.77 22.32
C ALA A 510 8.34 -19.11 21.83
N SER A 511 8.24 -19.37 20.51
CA SER A 511 7.51 -20.53 19.98
C SER A 511 8.33 -21.58 19.23
N ARG A 512 9.51 -21.23 18.69
CA ARG A 512 10.39 -22.22 18.02
C ARG A 512 11.15 -23.04 19.06
N SER A 513 11.45 -24.31 18.75
CA SER A 513 12.25 -25.20 19.61
C SER A 513 13.73 -24.84 19.59
N ASN A 514 14.49 -25.30 20.60
CA ASN A 514 15.93 -25.04 20.73
C ASN A 514 16.70 -25.36 19.44
N LYS A 515 16.52 -26.57 18.89
CA LYS A 515 17.13 -27.00 17.62
C LYS A 515 16.82 -26.06 16.44
N ARG A 516 15.62 -25.48 16.39
CA ARG A 516 15.21 -24.53 15.35
C ARG A 516 15.82 -23.14 15.59
N LEU A 517 15.92 -22.68 16.84
CA LEU A 517 16.58 -21.42 17.21
C LEU A 517 18.10 -21.46 16.95
N GLN A 518 18.77 -22.57 17.26
CA GLN A 518 20.18 -22.81 16.92
C GLN A 518 20.40 -22.73 15.40
N ALA A 519 19.57 -23.42 14.60
CA ALA A 519 19.64 -23.37 13.14
C ALA A 519 19.35 -21.96 12.59
N ILE A 520 18.44 -21.20 13.20
CA ILE A 520 18.18 -19.79 12.86
C ILE A 520 19.43 -18.94 13.11
N ASN A 521 20.10 -19.06 14.27
CA ASN A 521 21.31 -18.28 14.58
C ASN A 521 22.42 -18.53 13.54
N GLU A 522 22.67 -19.80 13.21
CA GLU A 522 23.63 -20.19 12.17
C GLU A 522 23.27 -19.61 10.79
N LEU A 523 22.02 -19.76 10.37
CA LEU A 523 21.60 -19.37 9.03
C LEU A 523 21.48 -17.85 8.86
N TYR A 524 21.04 -17.13 9.89
CA TYR A 524 20.96 -15.66 9.90
C TYR A 524 22.34 -15.02 9.70
N GLN A 525 23.37 -15.55 10.37
CA GLN A 525 24.76 -15.11 10.15
C GLN A 525 25.24 -15.40 8.73
N LYS A 526 24.89 -16.56 8.16
CA LYS A 526 25.24 -16.94 6.77
C LYS A 526 24.51 -16.06 5.73
N LEU A 527 23.24 -15.70 5.96
CA LEU A 527 22.41 -14.91 5.04
C LEU A 527 22.66 -13.40 5.09
N PHE A 528 22.96 -12.84 6.27
CA PHE A 528 23.01 -11.38 6.47
C PHE A 528 24.36 -10.83 6.95
N ASN A 529 25.36 -11.70 7.13
CA ASN A 529 26.70 -11.37 7.64
C ASN A 529 26.69 -10.58 8.96
N ARG A 530 25.71 -10.86 9.82
CA ARG A 530 25.48 -10.25 11.14
C ARG A 530 24.88 -11.31 12.06
N THR A 531 25.23 -11.33 13.34
CA THR A 531 24.59 -12.25 14.30
C THR A 531 23.20 -11.71 14.66
N LEU A 532 22.22 -12.62 14.74
CA LEU A 532 20.86 -12.28 15.17
C LEU A 532 20.85 -11.68 16.58
N GLU A 533 21.72 -12.16 17.48
CA GLU A 533 21.86 -11.59 18.82
C GLU A 533 22.29 -10.13 18.79
N LYS A 534 23.28 -9.74 17.96
CA LYS A 534 23.72 -8.34 17.87
C LYS A 534 22.61 -7.42 17.35
N ASP A 535 21.78 -7.93 16.45
CA ASP A 535 20.66 -7.19 15.88
C ASP A 535 19.51 -7.05 16.90
N VAL A 536 19.14 -8.13 17.61
CA VAL A 536 18.19 -8.06 18.74
C VAL A 536 18.72 -7.16 19.87
N VAL A 537 20.02 -7.19 20.16
CA VAL A 537 20.66 -6.39 21.21
C VAL A 537 20.69 -4.89 20.89
N GLY A 538 20.78 -4.54 19.61
CA GLY A 538 20.76 -3.16 19.11
C GLY A 538 19.36 -2.54 19.11
N ASP A 539 18.37 -3.30 18.62
CA ASP A 539 17.01 -2.79 18.35
C ASP A 539 15.98 -3.14 19.45
N THR A 540 16.45 -3.67 20.60
CA THR A 540 15.63 -3.87 21.82
C THR A 540 16.36 -3.43 23.11
N SER A 541 15.61 -3.23 24.20
CA SER A 541 16.13 -2.69 25.47
C SER A 541 15.52 -3.32 26.72
N GLY A 542 16.09 -3.00 27.89
CA GLY A 542 15.59 -3.42 29.20
C GLY A 542 15.47 -4.94 29.38
N HIS A 543 14.50 -5.35 30.19
CA HIS A 543 14.22 -6.76 30.48
C HIS A 543 13.66 -7.52 29.27
N LEU A 544 13.04 -6.84 28.30
CA LEU A 544 12.64 -7.44 27.03
C LEU A 544 13.88 -7.95 26.27
N LYS A 545 14.93 -7.13 26.17
CA LYS A 545 16.20 -7.57 25.58
C LYS A 545 16.76 -8.81 26.30
N LYS A 546 16.77 -8.79 27.64
CA LYS A 546 17.21 -9.94 28.45
C LYS A 546 16.42 -11.21 28.07
N LEU A 547 15.09 -11.12 28.04
CA LEU A 547 14.20 -12.23 27.68
C LEU A 547 14.48 -12.76 26.27
N LEU A 548 14.48 -11.89 25.26
CA LEU A 548 14.68 -12.28 23.87
C LEU A 548 16.07 -12.88 23.63
N VAL A 549 17.13 -12.32 24.24
CA VAL A 549 18.50 -12.85 24.12
C VAL A 549 18.66 -14.20 24.82
N THR A 550 18.02 -14.43 25.98
CA THR A 550 18.04 -15.74 26.64
C THR A 550 17.28 -16.81 25.84
N LEU A 551 16.07 -16.49 25.35
CA LEU A 551 15.32 -17.40 24.46
C LEU A 551 16.13 -17.73 23.20
N LEU A 552 16.74 -16.71 22.59
CA LEU A 552 17.50 -16.80 21.35
C LEU A 552 18.68 -17.79 21.41
N GLN A 553 19.27 -18.06 22.59
CA GLN A 553 20.35 -19.05 22.72
C GLN A 553 19.91 -20.45 22.28
N GLY A 554 18.61 -20.78 22.40
CA GLY A 554 18.11 -22.12 22.12
C GLY A 554 18.75 -23.18 23.01
N GLN A 555 18.79 -22.92 24.33
CA GLN A 555 19.42 -23.78 25.35
C GLN A 555 18.48 -24.07 26.54
N ARG A 556 17.16 -23.91 26.39
CA ARG A 556 16.19 -24.30 27.43
C ARG A 556 16.26 -25.82 27.64
N PRO A 557 16.29 -26.34 28.89
CA PRO A 557 16.25 -27.77 29.15
C PRO A 557 15.02 -28.43 28.54
N GLU A 558 15.19 -29.57 27.86
CA GLU A 558 14.10 -30.32 27.19
C GLU A 558 13.66 -31.55 28.02
N SER A 559 13.89 -31.53 29.34
CA SER A 559 13.46 -32.63 30.23
C SER A 559 11.95 -32.58 30.52
N ASN A 560 11.31 -33.73 30.36
CA ASN A 560 9.90 -33.98 30.74
C ASN A 560 9.73 -34.43 32.20
N GLN A 561 10.83 -34.62 32.94
CA GLN A 561 10.80 -34.90 34.39
C GLN A 561 10.57 -33.58 35.15
N VAL A 562 9.59 -33.57 36.06
CA VAL A 562 9.32 -32.46 36.96
C VAL A 562 10.00 -32.67 38.32
N ASN A 563 10.61 -31.61 38.83
CA ASN A 563 11.04 -31.48 40.21
C ASN A 563 10.01 -30.61 40.95
N GLU A 564 9.09 -31.25 41.69
CA GLU A 564 7.94 -30.55 42.31
C GLU A 564 8.40 -29.52 43.37
N ASP A 565 9.48 -29.79 44.11
CA ASP A 565 10.00 -28.88 45.14
C ASP A 565 10.66 -27.63 44.52
N GLU A 566 11.34 -27.79 43.38
CA GLU A 566 11.82 -26.67 42.57
C GLU A 566 10.64 -25.92 41.92
N ALA A 567 9.55 -26.60 41.56
CA ALA A 567 8.37 -25.98 40.98
C ALA A 567 7.63 -25.11 42.02
N GLU A 568 7.47 -25.59 43.26
CA GLU A 568 6.93 -24.81 44.36
C GLU A 568 7.84 -23.63 44.71
N ASN A 569 9.16 -23.84 44.81
CA ASN A 569 10.11 -22.78 45.11
C ASN A 569 10.18 -21.69 44.02
N ASP A 570 10.13 -22.05 42.74
CA ASP A 570 10.03 -21.10 41.64
C ASP A 570 8.69 -20.35 41.66
N ALA A 571 7.57 -21.05 41.88
CA ALA A 571 6.24 -20.45 41.96
C ALA A 571 6.17 -19.41 43.10
N LYS A 572 6.69 -19.76 44.27
CA LYS A 572 6.90 -18.84 45.38
C LYS A 572 7.82 -17.69 44.97
N THR A 573 8.96 -17.97 44.34
CA THR A 573 9.91 -16.94 43.89
C THR A 573 9.25 -15.94 42.93
N LEU A 574 8.37 -16.38 42.02
CA LEU A 574 7.61 -15.49 41.14
C LEU A 574 6.57 -14.64 41.91
N TYR A 575 5.93 -15.20 42.94
CA TYR A 575 5.01 -14.46 43.80
C TYR A 575 5.73 -13.41 44.66
N GLU A 576 6.90 -13.75 45.21
CA GLU A 576 7.78 -12.84 45.95
C GLU A 576 8.53 -11.83 45.04
N ALA A 577 8.66 -12.16 43.75
CA ALA A 577 9.16 -11.27 42.71
C ALA A 577 8.11 -10.27 42.21
N GLY A 578 6.81 -10.54 42.40
CA GLY A 578 5.70 -9.67 42.01
C GLY A 578 4.79 -9.33 43.19
N GLU A 579 3.60 -9.94 43.21
CA GLU A 579 2.43 -9.53 44.00
C GLU A 579 2.65 -9.34 45.52
N LYS A 580 3.69 -9.93 46.11
CA LYS A 580 4.01 -9.78 47.55
C LYS A 580 4.65 -8.43 47.90
N LYS A 581 5.08 -7.63 46.92
CA LYS A 581 5.78 -6.35 47.13
C LYS A 581 5.26 -5.25 46.19
N TRP A 582 5.71 -4.02 46.40
CA TRP A 582 5.36 -2.89 45.53
C TRP A 582 6.43 -2.71 44.45
N GLY A 583 6.01 -2.82 43.18
CA GLY A 583 6.91 -2.96 42.05
C GLY A 583 7.43 -4.39 41.89
N THR A 584 7.95 -4.71 40.70
CA THR A 584 8.26 -6.08 40.30
C THR A 584 9.77 -6.29 40.18
N ASP A 585 10.23 -7.54 40.29
CA ASP A 585 11.56 -7.97 39.87
C ASP A 585 11.43 -8.74 38.54
N GLU A 586 11.46 -7.99 37.44
CA GLU A 586 11.37 -8.55 36.10
C GLU A 586 12.59 -9.42 35.75
N SER A 587 13.70 -9.28 36.49
CA SER A 587 14.86 -10.15 36.34
C SER A 587 14.54 -11.59 36.75
N LYS A 588 13.78 -11.80 37.83
CA LYS A 588 13.35 -13.14 38.29
C LYS A 588 12.27 -13.76 37.40
N PHE A 589 11.32 -12.97 36.89
CA PHE A 589 10.36 -13.46 35.88
C PHE A 589 11.08 -13.94 34.61
N VAL A 590 12.08 -13.19 34.12
CA VAL A 590 12.87 -13.60 32.95
C VAL A 590 13.77 -14.81 33.26
N GLU A 591 14.38 -14.86 34.45
CA GLU A 591 15.27 -15.94 34.88
C GLU A 591 14.55 -17.30 34.89
N ILE A 592 13.37 -17.39 35.49
CA ILE A 592 12.60 -18.63 35.58
C ILE A 592 11.94 -18.98 34.23
N LEU A 593 11.17 -18.04 33.65
CA LEU A 593 10.35 -18.33 32.46
C LEU A 593 11.17 -18.57 31.19
N ALA A 594 12.41 -18.08 31.10
CA ALA A 594 13.28 -18.41 29.97
C ALA A 594 13.95 -19.79 30.13
N ASN A 595 14.44 -20.13 31.33
CA ASN A 595 15.44 -21.20 31.52
C ASN A 595 14.93 -22.53 32.10
N ARG A 596 13.68 -22.63 32.59
CA ARG A 596 13.09 -23.92 32.99
C ARG A 596 12.48 -24.65 31.79
N SER A 597 12.34 -25.98 31.85
CA SER A 597 11.73 -26.77 30.77
C SER A 597 10.23 -26.48 30.62
N ASP A 598 9.66 -26.74 29.44
CA ASP A 598 8.21 -26.60 29.20
C ASP A 598 7.39 -27.47 30.19
N ALA A 599 7.91 -28.63 30.63
CA ALA A 599 7.29 -29.48 31.64
C ALA A 599 7.41 -28.89 33.07
N GLN A 600 8.60 -28.46 33.48
CA GLN A 600 8.83 -27.83 34.79
C GLN A 600 7.98 -26.55 34.92
N LEU A 601 7.84 -25.77 33.85
CA LEU A 601 7.03 -24.55 33.85
C LEU A 601 5.53 -24.84 33.97
N LYS A 602 5.01 -25.96 33.43
CA LYS A 602 3.62 -26.38 33.71
C LYS A 602 3.39 -26.61 35.20
N ALA A 603 4.31 -27.30 35.88
CA ALA A 603 4.25 -27.51 37.33
C ALA A 603 4.38 -26.19 38.12
N VAL A 604 5.28 -25.28 37.73
CA VAL A 604 5.38 -23.92 38.32
C VAL A 604 4.06 -23.16 38.18
N PHE A 605 3.36 -23.26 37.05
CA PHE A 605 2.08 -22.59 36.84
C PHE A 605 0.92 -23.21 37.64
N GLU A 606 1.00 -24.51 37.96
CA GLU A 606 0.08 -25.22 38.86
C GLU A 606 0.35 -24.81 40.32
N ALA A 607 1.61 -24.86 40.76
CA ALA A 607 2.02 -24.47 42.11
C ALA A 607 1.80 -22.98 42.43
N TYR A 608 1.81 -22.08 41.44
CA TYR A 608 1.55 -20.65 41.65
C TYR A 608 0.17 -20.38 42.29
N GLY A 609 -0.82 -21.22 42.01
CA GLY A 609 -2.16 -21.14 42.60
C GLY A 609 -2.22 -21.41 44.11
N GLN A 610 -1.13 -21.93 44.71
CA GLN A 610 -1.01 -22.08 46.16
C GLN A 610 -0.65 -20.75 46.86
N PHE A 611 0.07 -19.86 46.16
CA PHE A 611 0.57 -18.59 46.71
C PHE A 611 -0.29 -17.39 46.34
N SER A 612 -0.95 -17.41 45.17
CA SER A 612 -1.79 -16.30 44.70
C SER A 612 -3.23 -16.70 44.36
N LYS A 613 -4.13 -15.72 44.45
CA LYS A 613 -5.50 -15.80 43.92
C LYS A 613 -5.58 -15.40 42.44
N LYS A 614 -4.50 -14.90 41.85
CA LYS A 614 -4.35 -14.71 40.41
C LYS A 614 -3.67 -15.95 39.82
N ASP A 615 -4.03 -16.29 38.58
CA ASP A 615 -3.20 -17.18 37.77
C ASP A 615 -1.93 -16.43 37.31
N ILE A 616 -0.89 -17.17 36.91
CA ILE A 616 0.39 -16.57 36.49
C ILE A 616 0.24 -15.58 35.32
N GLU A 617 -0.74 -15.74 34.42
CA GLU A 617 -0.99 -14.74 33.38
C GLU A 617 -1.64 -13.46 33.93
N ALA A 618 -2.58 -13.57 34.86
CA ALA A 618 -3.18 -12.42 35.53
C ALA A 618 -2.17 -11.67 36.41
N ALA A 619 -1.24 -12.39 37.05
CA ALA A 619 -0.09 -11.79 37.73
C ALA A 619 0.82 -11.03 36.74
N ILE A 620 1.31 -11.68 35.67
CA ILE A 620 2.17 -11.00 34.67
C ILE A 620 1.50 -9.74 34.08
N LYS A 621 0.17 -9.71 33.95
CA LYS A 621 -0.62 -8.54 33.48
C LYS A 621 -0.76 -7.41 34.52
N SER A 622 -0.67 -7.69 35.82
CA SER A 622 -0.68 -6.63 36.86
C SER A 622 0.71 -6.13 37.19
N GLU A 623 1.70 -7.02 37.16
CA GLU A 623 3.08 -6.75 37.56
C GLU A 623 3.91 -6.13 36.43
N THR A 624 3.73 -6.57 35.18
CA THR A 624 4.55 -6.11 34.05
C THR A 624 3.73 -5.39 32.98
N SER A 625 4.38 -4.54 32.18
CA SER A 625 3.73 -3.76 31.12
C SER A 625 4.52 -3.77 29.80
N GLY A 626 3.91 -3.21 28.75
CA GLY A 626 4.52 -3.06 27.43
C GLY A 626 4.98 -4.38 26.80
N ASN A 627 6.04 -4.31 26.00
CA ASN A 627 6.51 -5.46 25.23
C ASN A 627 7.17 -6.56 26.09
N LEU A 628 7.65 -6.26 27.30
CA LEU A 628 8.02 -7.30 28.27
C LEU A 628 6.81 -8.16 28.66
N CYS A 629 5.69 -7.53 29.03
CA CYS A 629 4.45 -8.25 29.37
C CYS A 629 4.00 -9.14 28.20
N ASN A 630 4.04 -8.60 26.97
CA ASN A 630 3.75 -9.37 25.76
C ASN A 630 4.68 -10.59 25.61
N GLY A 631 5.98 -10.43 25.89
CA GLY A 631 6.99 -11.50 25.81
C GLY A 631 6.77 -12.61 26.85
N LEU A 632 6.61 -12.24 28.12
CA LEU A 632 6.38 -13.20 29.20
C LEU A 632 5.05 -13.95 29.00
N LEU A 633 3.99 -13.25 28.59
CA LEU A 633 2.70 -13.88 28.26
C LEU A 633 2.77 -14.79 27.03
N ALA A 634 3.62 -14.51 26.04
CA ALA A 634 3.81 -15.39 24.90
C ALA A 634 4.45 -16.72 25.32
N VAL A 635 5.52 -16.66 26.13
CA VAL A 635 6.18 -17.86 26.68
C VAL A 635 5.19 -18.72 27.48
N VAL A 636 4.47 -18.12 28.43
CA VAL A 636 3.46 -18.83 29.25
C VAL A 636 2.37 -19.48 28.39
N ARG A 637 1.85 -18.77 27.39
CA ARG A 637 0.78 -19.29 26.52
C ARG A 637 1.25 -20.37 25.56
N VAL A 638 2.45 -20.25 25.00
CA VAL A 638 3.04 -21.30 24.16
C VAL A 638 3.21 -22.60 24.95
N ILE A 639 3.66 -22.51 26.20
CA ILE A 639 3.85 -23.68 27.08
C ILE A 639 2.51 -24.31 27.49
N ARG A 640 1.50 -23.48 27.82
CA ARG A 640 0.15 -23.94 28.16
C ARG A 640 -0.59 -24.56 26.98
N ASN A 641 -0.66 -23.85 25.85
CA ASN A 641 -1.42 -24.26 24.66
C ASN A 641 -0.87 -23.54 23.41
N ARG A 642 0.10 -24.18 22.74
CA ARG A 642 0.77 -23.67 21.53
C ARG A 642 -0.22 -23.41 20.36
N PRO A 643 -1.17 -24.31 20.03
CA PRO A 643 -2.23 -24.00 19.07
C PRO A 643 -3.11 -22.81 19.48
N GLY A 644 -3.55 -22.75 20.73
CA GLY A 644 -4.39 -21.67 21.27
C GLY A 644 -3.70 -20.31 21.33
N TYR A 645 -2.37 -20.28 21.41
CA TYR A 645 -1.56 -19.07 21.23
C TYR A 645 -1.63 -18.57 19.77
N PHE A 646 -1.37 -19.43 18.80
CA PHE A 646 -1.43 -19.06 17.38
C PHE A 646 -2.86 -18.72 16.91
N ALA A 647 -3.88 -19.40 17.44
CA ALA A 647 -5.28 -19.03 17.25
C ALA A 647 -5.58 -17.61 17.78
N HIS A 648 -5.01 -17.23 18.93
CA HIS A 648 -5.09 -15.87 19.45
C HIS A 648 -4.32 -14.83 18.60
N GLN A 649 -3.21 -15.21 17.98
CA GLN A 649 -2.47 -14.34 17.06
C GLN A 649 -3.26 -14.10 15.76
N LEU A 650 -3.76 -15.16 15.12
CA LEU A 650 -4.67 -15.05 13.96
C LEU A 650 -5.94 -14.25 14.30
N LYS A 651 -6.44 -14.34 15.53
CA LYS A 651 -7.58 -13.56 16.02
C LYS A 651 -7.25 -12.06 16.12
N LYS A 652 -6.01 -11.68 16.43
CA LYS A 652 -5.59 -10.27 16.35
C LYS A 652 -5.49 -9.82 14.89
N ALA A 653 -4.86 -10.64 14.06
CA ALA A 653 -4.63 -10.33 12.64
C ALA A 653 -5.93 -10.09 11.86
N LEU A 654 -6.98 -10.85 12.17
CA LEU A 654 -8.32 -10.78 11.56
C LEU A 654 -9.33 -10.00 12.44
N LYS A 655 -8.89 -9.02 13.24
CA LYS A 655 -9.80 -8.22 14.09
C LYS A 655 -9.62 -6.73 13.88
N GLY A 656 -10.49 -6.15 13.05
CA GLY A 656 -10.67 -4.71 12.98
C GLY A 656 -11.34 -4.28 11.68
N MET A 657 -10.85 -3.18 11.13
CA MET A 657 -11.14 -2.74 9.78
C MET A 657 -9.84 -2.95 8.97
N GLY A 658 -9.79 -4.04 8.20
CA GLY A 658 -8.58 -4.53 7.54
C GLY A 658 -7.85 -5.60 8.35
N THR A 659 -6.93 -6.29 7.68
CA THR A 659 -6.21 -7.47 8.16
C THR A 659 -4.73 -7.15 8.40
N ASP A 660 -4.12 -7.67 9.47
CA ASP A 660 -2.65 -7.74 9.57
C ASP A 660 -2.15 -8.94 8.75
N GLU A 661 -1.72 -8.63 7.53
CA GLU A 661 -1.33 -9.66 6.56
C GLU A 661 0.09 -10.17 6.82
N ASP A 662 0.95 -9.42 7.51
CA ASP A 662 2.29 -9.92 7.90
C ASP A 662 2.16 -10.93 9.05
N GLU A 663 1.30 -10.67 10.05
CA GLU A 663 0.94 -11.64 11.10
C GLU A 663 0.21 -12.87 10.52
N LEU A 664 -0.82 -12.66 9.70
CA LEU A 664 -1.60 -13.75 9.08
C LEU A 664 -0.70 -14.66 8.23
N ASN A 665 0.16 -14.10 7.39
CA ASN A 665 1.05 -14.90 6.54
C ASN A 665 2.11 -15.63 7.37
N ARG A 666 2.63 -15.00 8.43
CA ARG A 666 3.66 -15.61 9.28
C ARG A 666 3.12 -16.80 10.06
N VAL A 667 1.92 -16.71 10.63
CA VAL A 667 1.29 -17.86 11.29
C VAL A 667 0.85 -18.92 10.27
N VAL A 668 0.20 -18.54 9.15
CA VAL A 668 -0.26 -19.55 8.18
C VAL A 668 0.90 -20.32 7.54
N ILE A 669 1.94 -19.64 7.05
CA ILE A 669 3.09 -20.30 6.40
C ILE A 669 3.93 -21.10 7.40
N SER A 670 4.14 -20.61 8.64
CA SER A 670 4.98 -21.33 9.61
C SER A 670 4.31 -22.53 10.27
N ARG A 671 2.97 -22.63 10.22
CA ARG A 671 2.17 -23.68 10.91
C ARG A 671 1.36 -24.60 9.98
N CYS A 672 1.17 -24.28 8.69
CA CYS A 672 0.37 -25.12 7.76
C CYS A 672 0.86 -26.56 7.60
N GLU A 673 2.16 -26.81 7.83
CA GLU A 673 2.78 -28.15 7.79
C GLU A 673 3.14 -28.66 9.21
N VAL A 674 2.53 -28.10 10.26
CA VAL A 674 2.82 -28.44 11.67
C VAL A 674 1.56 -28.80 12.46
N ASP A 675 0.75 -27.81 12.85
CA ASP A 675 -0.38 -27.97 13.79
C ASP A 675 -1.60 -27.09 13.41
N MET A 676 -1.70 -26.72 12.14
CA MET A 676 -2.78 -25.83 11.66
C MET A 676 -4.18 -26.40 11.89
N ILE A 677 -4.36 -27.72 11.92
CA ILE A 677 -5.66 -28.32 12.24
C ILE A 677 -6.07 -27.96 13.68
N GLN A 678 -5.16 -28.13 14.66
CA GLN A 678 -5.41 -27.78 16.06
C GLN A 678 -5.57 -26.25 16.24
N ILE A 679 -4.83 -25.45 15.46
CA ILE A 679 -4.99 -23.99 15.45
C ILE A 679 -6.37 -23.58 14.94
N LYS A 680 -6.91 -24.24 13.92
CA LYS A 680 -8.26 -23.99 13.40
C LYS A 680 -9.35 -24.34 14.42
N GLU A 681 -9.20 -25.48 15.10
CA GLU A 681 -10.09 -25.91 16.18
C GLU A 681 -10.13 -24.89 17.33
N GLU A 682 -8.96 -24.47 17.82
CA GLU A 682 -8.85 -23.43 18.84
C GLU A 682 -9.38 -22.07 18.36
N TYR A 683 -9.16 -21.72 17.09
CA TYR A 683 -9.70 -20.50 16.51
C TYR A 683 -11.24 -20.49 16.53
N GLU A 684 -11.88 -21.58 16.09
CA GLU A 684 -13.34 -21.69 16.12
C GLU A 684 -13.87 -21.77 17.56
N ASN A 685 -13.15 -22.41 18.49
CA ASN A 685 -13.47 -22.38 19.92
C ASN A 685 -13.46 -20.95 20.48
N ILE A 686 -12.49 -20.12 20.10
CA ILE A 686 -12.30 -18.75 20.60
C ILE A 686 -13.20 -17.72 19.88
N MET A 687 -13.56 -17.95 18.61
CA MET A 687 -14.27 -16.97 17.75
C MET A 687 -15.70 -17.37 17.39
N LYS A 688 -16.11 -18.62 17.61
CA LYS A 688 -17.39 -19.21 17.17
C LYS A 688 -17.65 -19.03 15.66
N ARG A 689 -16.55 -19.04 14.89
CA ARG A 689 -16.49 -18.90 13.43
C ARG A 689 -15.17 -19.52 12.96
N SER A 690 -15.22 -20.45 12.01
CA SER A 690 -14.03 -21.06 11.42
C SER A 690 -13.07 -20.03 10.79
N LEU A 691 -11.77 -20.34 10.83
CA LEU A 691 -10.70 -19.47 10.36
C LEU A 691 -10.83 -19.14 8.86
N GLU A 692 -11.17 -20.13 8.05
CA GLU A 692 -11.33 -20.00 6.60
C GLU A 692 -12.48 -19.07 6.26
N LYS A 693 -13.62 -19.20 6.96
CA LYS A 693 -14.76 -18.29 6.80
C LYS A 693 -14.40 -16.86 7.17
N HIS A 694 -13.43 -16.64 8.06
CA HIS A 694 -12.96 -15.31 8.42
C HIS A 694 -12.01 -14.74 7.36
N VAL A 695 -10.96 -15.49 7.01
CA VAL A 695 -10.05 -15.17 5.90
C VAL A 695 -10.82 -14.90 4.60
N GLN A 696 -11.88 -15.65 4.32
CA GLN A 696 -12.69 -15.50 3.11
C GLN A 696 -13.41 -14.14 3.01
N SER A 697 -13.80 -13.52 4.14
CA SER A 697 -14.43 -12.19 4.15
C SER A 697 -13.42 -11.05 4.21
N ASP A 698 -12.32 -11.23 4.94
CA ASP A 698 -11.31 -10.19 5.18
C ASP A 698 -10.36 -10.01 3.99
N THR A 699 -9.96 -11.11 3.35
CA THR A 699 -9.00 -11.12 2.23
C THR A 699 -9.71 -11.23 0.87
N SER A 700 -8.99 -10.91 -0.22
CA SER A 700 -9.52 -11.02 -1.58
C SER A 700 -8.47 -11.40 -2.63
N GLY A 701 -8.89 -11.54 -3.90
CA GLY A 701 -8.01 -11.85 -5.03
C GLY A 701 -7.28 -13.20 -4.92
N SER A 702 -6.17 -13.33 -5.65
CA SER A 702 -5.30 -14.52 -5.62
C SER A 702 -4.59 -14.70 -4.28
N TYR A 703 -4.41 -13.61 -3.52
CA TYR A 703 -3.95 -13.65 -2.12
C TYR A 703 -4.87 -14.49 -1.24
N ARG A 704 -6.19 -14.24 -1.28
CA ARG A 704 -7.17 -15.09 -0.60
C ARG A 704 -7.09 -16.55 -1.08
N LYS A 705 -6.93 -16.78 -2.39
CA LYS A 705 -6.86 -18.14 -2.94
C LYS A 705 -5.72 -18.94 -2.31
N ILE A 706 -4.49 -18.41 -2.29
CA ILE A 706 -3.36 -19.13 -1.67
C ILE A 706 -3.52 -19.32 -0.16
N VAL A 707 -3.98 -18.32 0.59
CA VAL A 707 -4.16 -18.47 2.05
C VAL A 707 -5.24 -19.52 2.36
N LEU A 708 -6.35 -19.55 1.62
CA LEU A 708 -7.36 -20.60 1.78
C LEU A 708 -6.85 -21.98 1.33
N GLU A 709 -6.02 -22.05 0.28
CA GLU A 709 -5.41 -23.31 -0.18
C GLU A 709 -4.47 -23.92 0.88
N LEU A 710 -3.73 -23.09 1.64
CA LEU A 710 -2.90 -23.51 2.77
C LEU A 710 -3.75 -23.96 3.99
N LEU A 711 -4.99 -23.50 4.11
CA LEU A 711 -5.90 -23.82 5.22
C LEU A 711 -6.86 -25.00 4.96
N LYS A 712 -6.96 -25.50 3.72
CA LYS A 712 -7.71 -26.73 3.39
C LYS A 712 -7.17 -27.93 4.17
N ASP A 713 -8.06 -28.73 4.72
CA ASP A 713 -7.68 -29.97 5.42
C ASP A 713 -7.17 -31.03 4.42
N PRO A 714 -6.32 -31.98 4.82
CA PRO A 714 -5.76 -32.98 3.90
C PRO A 714 -6.82 -33.80 3.16
N SER A 715 -7.96 -34.08 3.81
CA SER A 715 -9.12 -34.77 3.23
C SER A 715 -9.86 -33.99 2.14
N GLN A 716 -9.62 -32.68 2.02
CA GLN A 716 -10.23 -31.79 1.02
C GLN A 716 -9.35 -31.59 -0.22
N ARG A 717 -8.13 -32.15 -0.24
CA ARG A 717 -7.15 -31.97 -1.34
C ARG A 717 -7.35 -33.06 -2.40
N THR A 718 -7.79 -32.67 -3.59
CA THR A 718 -8.07 -33.61 -4.69
C THR A 718 -6.80 -34.05 -5.42
N GLN A 719 -6.58 -35.37 -5.55
CA GLN A 719 -5.45 -35.97 -6.29
C GLN A 719 -5.29 -35.44 -7.73
N LYS A 720 -6.40 -35.09 -8.40
CA LYS A 720 -6.45 -34.45 -9.74
C LYS A 720 -5.57 -33.20 -9.91
N ALA A 721 -5.02 -32.64 -8.83
CA ALA A 721 -4.07 -31.53 -8.89
C ALA A 721 -2.76 -31.86 -9.65
N GLY A 722 -2.33 -33.14 -9.73
CA GLY A 722 -1.07 -33.56 -10.37
C GLY A 722 -1.17 -34.01 -11.83
N ASP A 723 -2.29 -34.63 -12.24
CA ASP A 723 -2.39 -35.32 -13.54
C ASP A 723 -2.72 -34.43 -14.73
N ALA A 724 -3.49 -33.36 -14.50
CA ALA A 724 -3.92 -32.46 -15.57
C ALA A 724 -2.72 -31.83 -16.29
N LYS A 725 -2.71 -31.87 -17.63
CA LYS A 725 -1.80 -31.03 -18.42
C LYS A 725 -2.22 -29.57 -18.30
N TYR A 726 -1.39 -28.69 -18.84
CA TYR A 726 -1.68 -27.25 -18.91
C TYR A 726 -2.98 -26.93 -19.67
N GLU A 727 -3.41 -27.83 -20.57
CA GLU A 727 -4.69 -27.74 -21.29
C GLU A 727 -5.92 -28.22 -20.48
N ASP A 728 -5.76 -29.19 -19.55
CA ASP A 728 -6.88 -29.95 -18.95
C ASP A 728 -7.49 -29.31 -17.68
N VAL A 729 -7.16 -28.05 -17.37
CA VAL A 729 -7.60 -27.39 -16.13
C VAL A 729 -8.85 -26.54 -16.37
N GLU A 730 -10.01 -27.20 -16.38
CA GLU A 730 -11.29 -26.53 -16.21
C GLU A 730 -11.34 -25.85 -14.83
N LEU A 731 -11.46 -24.53 -14.81
CA LEU A 731 -11.88 -23.77 -13.62
C LEU A 731 -13.40 -23.93 -13.44
N PRO A 732 -13.93 -23.89 -12.20
CA PRO A 732 -15.36 -24.03 -11.95
C PRO A 732 -16.14 -22.98 -12.75
N GLY A 733 -17.01 -23.46 -13.63
CA GLY A 733 -17.53 -22.70 -14.76
C GLY A 733 -18.20 -21.39 -14.37
N TYR A 734 -17.76 -20.30 -15.00
CA TYR A 734 -18.61 -19.12 -15.15
C TYR A 734 -19.63 -19.47 -16.23
N GLU A 735 -20.84 -19.89 -15.82
CA GLU A 735 -21.94 -20.14 -16.75
C GLU A 735 -22.07 -18.93 -17.68
N GLN A 736 -21.96 -19.15 -18.99
CA GLN A 736 -22.19 -18.08 -19.96
C GLN A 736 -23.68 -17.72 -19.87
N PRO A 737 -24.06 -16.51 -19.43
CA PRO A 737 -25.46 -16.11 -19.46
C PRO A 737 -25.91 -16.16 -20.92
N ALA A 738 -27.03 -16.85 -21.17
CA ALA A 738 -27.55 -17.08 -22.51
C ALA A 738 -27.60 -15.77 -23.32
N ILE A 739 -27.27 -15.86 -24.61
CA ILE A 739 -27.03 -14.71 -25.48
C ILE A 739 -28.23 -13.76 -25.44
N TYR A 740 -28.06 -12.60 -24.79
CA TYR A 740 -29.05 -11.51 -24.76
C TYR A 740 -29.10 -10.80 -26.12
N ASN A 741 -29.73 -11.47 -27.08
CA ASN A 741 -30.19 -10.94 -28.37
C ASN A 741 -31.65 -10.44 -28.27
N GLU A 742 -32.16 -10.20 -27.06
CA GLU A 742 -33.39 -9.44 -26.85
C GLU A 742 -33.17 -7.98 -27.24
N GLU A 743 -34.13 -7.37 -27.93
CA GLU A 743 -34.17 -5.92 -28.12
C GLU A 743 -34.52 -5.25 -26.78
N ILE A 744 -33.50 -5.06 -25.95
CA ILE A 744 -33.65 -4.39 -24.66
C ILE A 744 -34.04 -2.93 -24.91
N ILE A 745 -35.34 -2.64 -24.82
CA ILE A 745 -35.89 -1.28 -24.82
C ILE A 745 -35.18 -0.49 -23.72
N GLN A 746 -34.39 0.52 -24.11
CA GLN A 746 -33.68 1.38 -23.18
C GLN A 746 -34.67 2.33 -22.52
N GLN A 747 -34.77 2.29 -21.19
CA GLN A 747 -35.69 3.12 -20.41
C GLN A 747 -34.96 3.79 -19.24
N GLY A 748 -34.96 5.12 -19.26
CA GLY A 748 -34.57 5.93 -18.11
C GLY A 748 -35.54 5.78 -16.94
N THR A 749 -35.04 5.91 -15.71
CA THR A 749 -35.86 6.16 -14.52
C THR A 749 -36.47 7.57 -14.54
N MET A 750 -35.89 8.49 -15.31
CA MET A 750 -36.26 9.90 -15.43
C MET A 750 -36.91 10.20 -16.78
N THR A 751 -37.99 10.97 -16.76
CA THR A 751 -38.70 11.48 -17.95
C THR A 751 -39.00 12.97 -17.78
N ALA A 752 -39.49 13.64 -18.85
CA ALA A 752 -39.92 15.03 -18.76
C ALA A 752 -41.17 15.14 -17.86
N ALA A 753 -41.11 16.01 -16.85
CA ALA A 753 -42.26 16.26 -15.98
C ALA A 753 -43.43 16.91 -16.74
N PRO A 754 -44.68 16.47 -16.52
CA PRO A 754 -45.86 17.14 -17.08
C PRO A 754 -46.06 18.53 -16.46
N ASN A 755 -46.77 19.41 -17.17
CA ASN A 755 -47.14 20.76 -16.69
C ASN A 755 -45.96 21.63 -16.23
N PHE A 756 -44.78 21.43 -16.83
CA PHE A 756 -43.54 22.11 -16.47
C PHE A 756 -43.55 23.61 -16.79
N ASP A 757 -43.13 24.43 -15.81
CA ASP A 757 -42.85 25.86 -15.97
C ASP A 757 -41.51 26.21 -15.32
N ALA A 758 -40.52 26.52 -16.16
CA ALA A 758 -39.18 26.89 -15.74
C ALA A 758 -39.12 28.13 -14.84
N ASN A 759 -40.06 29.08 -14.98
CA ASN A 759 -40.11 30.29 -14.16
C ASN A 759 -40.66 30.01 -12.76
N ARG A 760 -41.68 29.16 -12.66
CA ARG A 760 -42.25 28.70 -11.39
C ARG A 760 -41.25 27.86 -10.60
N ASP A 761 -40.56 26.94 -11.26
CA ASP A 761 -39.50 26.14 -10.64
C ASP A 761 -38.31 27.01 -10.21
N ALA A 762 -37.92 28.01 -11.01
CA ALA A 762 -36.88 28.98 -10.64
C ALA A 762 -37.26 29.83 -9.42
N ASP A 763 -38.52 30.29 -9.32
CA ASP A 763 -39.02 31.01 -8.13
C ASP A 763 -39.03 30.10 -6.89
N ALA A 764 -39.46 28.84 -7.04
CA ALA A 764 -39.53 27.87 -5.96
C ALA A 764 -38.13 27.51 -5.44
N LEU A 765 -37.16 27.27 -6.32
CA LEU A 765 -35.75 27.08 -5.95
C LEU A 765 -35.17 28.35 -5.30
N ARG A 766 -35.48 29.55 -5.84
CA ARG A 766 -35.02 30.80 -5.21
C ARG A 766 -35.59 30.94 -3.80
N LYS A 767 -36.85 30.56 -3.57
CA LYS A 767 -37.49 30.56 -2.25
C LYS A 767 -36.85 29.52 -1.30
N ALA A 768 -36.59 28.31 -1.76
CA ALA A 768 -35.90 27.26 -1.01
C ALA A 768 -34.48 27.67 -0.57
N MET A 769 -33.86 28.57 -1.32
CA MET A 769 -32.54 29.18 -1.07
C MET A 769 -32.63 30.60 -0.47
N LYS A 770 -33.74 30.99 0.19
CA LYS A 770 -33.92 32.36 0.72
C LYS A 770 -34.29 32.37 2.21
N GLY A 771 -33.28 32.47 3.06
CA GLY A 771 -33.48 32.76 4.48
C GLY A 771 -32.21 32.52 5.29
N PHE A 772 -32.41 32.04 6.52
CA PHE A 772 -31.39 31.38 7.30
C PHE A 772 -31.68 29.88 7.25
N GLY A 773 -30.79 29.11 6.63
CA GLY A 773 -31.03 27.72 6.28
C GLY A 773 -31.70 27.53 4.91
N THR A 774 -31.71 26.28 4.46
CA THR A 774 -32.10 25.84 3.11
C THR A 774 -33.30 24.90 3.21
N ASP A 775 -34.13 24.82 2.16
CA ASP A 775 -35.14 23.77 2.01
C ASP A 775 -34.63 22.72 1.03
N GLU A 776 -33.80 21.79 1.51
CA GLU A 776 -33.25 20.70 0.68
C GLU A 776 -34.36 19.80 0.12
N LYS A 777 -35.49 19.67 0.83
CA LYS A 777 -36.64 18.91 0.34
C LYS A 777 -37.22 19.55 -0.92
N ALA A 778 -37.49 20.85 -0.93
CA ALA A 778 -37.97 21.53 -2.14
C ALA A 778 -36.96 21.46 -3.30
N ILE A 779 -35.66 21.53 -3.00
CA ILE A 779 -34.61 21.36 -4.01
C ILE A 779 -34.64 19.94 -4.62
N ILE A 780 -34.81 18.90 -3.79
CA ILE A 780 -34.91 17.50 -4.24
C ILE A 780 -36.21 17.25 -5.01
N ASP A 781 -37.36 17.64 -4.45
CA ASP A 781 -38.67 17.42 -5.04
C ASP A 781 -38.77 18.04 -6.44
N ILE A 782 -38.11 19.19 -6.67
CA ILE A 782 -37.97 19.82 -7.99
C ILE A 782 -36.91 19.12 -8.82
N LEU A 783 -35.62 19.22 -8.48
CA LEU A 783 -34.52 18.84 -9.40
C LEU A 783 -34.40 17.32 -9.60
N GLY A 784 -34.83 16.54 -8.61
CA GLY A 784 -34.95 15.08 -8.68
C GLY A 784 -36.17 14.58 -9.48
N ASN A 785 -37.07 15.47 -9.93
CA ASN A 785 -38.20 15.17 -10.80
C ASN A 785 -38.28 16.11 -12.02
N ARG A 786 -37.13 16.46 -12.59
CA ARG A 786 -37.03 17.13 -13.90
C ARG A 786 -35.97 16.42 -14.72
N ASN A 787 -36.21 16.25 -16.02
CA ASN A 787 -35.18 15.75 -16.93
C ASN A 787 -34.12 16.84 -17.20
N THR A 788 -33.01 16.50 -17.87
CA THR A 788 -31.89 17.43 -18.01
C THR A 788 -32.25 18.63 -18.88
N ALA A 789 -33.07 18.44 -19.92
CA ALA A 789 -33.60 19.54 -20.73
C ALA A 789 -34.41 20.55 -19.89
N GLN A 790 -35.27 20.07 -18.99
CA GLN A 790 -36.01 20.92 -18.05
C GLN A 790 -35.09 21.60 -17.04
N ARG A 791 -34.10 20.89 -16.46
CA ARG A 791 -33.11 21.48 -15.55
C ARG A 791 -32.30 22.62 -16.21
N LEU A 792 -31.93 22.46 -17.48
CA LEU A 792 -31.27 23.53 -18.25
C LEU A 792 -32.21 24.72 -18.53
N GLN A 793 -33.50 24.49 -18.77
CA GLN A 793 -34.49 25.57 -18.89
C GLN A 793 -34.70 26.31 -17.56
N ILE A 794 -34.74 25.61 -16.41
CA ILE A 794 -34.77 26.24 -15.07
C ILE A 794 -33.51 27.09 -14.86
N LYS A 795 -32.32 26.57 -15.17
CA LYS A 795 -31.02 27.28 -15.08
C LYS A 795 -31.03 28.59 -15.90
N ALA A 796 -31.62 28.56 -17.11
CA ALA A 796 -31.80 29.75 -17.93
C ALA A 796 -32.85 30.73 -17.36
N ALA A 797 -34.01 30.24 -16.93
CA ALA A 797 -35.08 31.07 -16.35
C ALA A 797 -34.64 31.77 -15.06
N PHE A 798 -33.96 31.05 -14.16
CA PHE A 798 -33.38 31.59 -12.93
C PHE A 798 -32.40 32.74 -13.22
N LYS A 799 -31.51 32.56 -14.20
CA LYS A 799 -30.57 33.59 -14.63
C LYS A 799 -31.26 34.80 -15.25
N ASN A 800 -32.19 34.59 -16.17
CA ASN A 800 -32.88 35.67 -16.89
C ASN A 800 -33.82 36.47 -15.98
N LYS A 801 -34.48 35.81 -15.02
CA LYS A 801 -35.48 36.44 -14.14
C LYS A 801 -34.89 37.07 -12.89
N LEU A 802 -33.80 36.50 -12.35
CA LEU A 802 -33.25 36.88 -11.05
C LEU A 802 -31.84 37.48 -11.13
N GLY A 803 -31.17 37.41 -12.29
CA GLY A 803 -29.80 37.89 -12.48
C GLY A 803 -28.71 37.08 -11.76
N ARG A 804 -29.03 35.85 -11.32
CA ARG A 804 -28.16 34.98 -10.49
C ARG A 804 -27.83 33.68 -11.21
N ASP A 805 -26.72 33.05 -10.84
CA ASP A 805 -26.39 31.71 -11.34
C ASP A 805 -26.91 30.64 -10.38
N LEU A 806 -27.71 29.71 -10.90
CA LEU A 806 -28.37 28.66 -10.10
C LEU A 806 -27.36 27.65 -9.53
N ILE A 807 -26.25 27.37 -10.21
CA ILE A 807 -25.24 26.44 -9.70
C ILE A 807 -24.41 27.12 -8.60
N ALA A 808 -24.11 28.41 -8.75
CA ALA A 808 -23.47 29.19 -7.69
C ALA A 808 -24.34 29.26 -6.41
N ASP A 809 -25.63 29.56 -6.55
CA ASP A 809 -26.58 29.60 -5.42
C ASP A 809 -26.72 28.21 -4.76
N LEU A 810 -26.92 27.13 -5.54
CA LEU A 810 -26.98 25.77 -4.98
C LEU A 810 -25.69 25.38 -4.24
N LYS A 811 -24.53 25.93 -4.62
CA LYS A 811 -23.23 25.68 -3.99
C LYS A 811 -22.91 26.61 -2.80
N SER A 812 -23.65 27.71 -2.59
CA SER A 812 -23.59 28.47 -1.33
C SER A 812 -24.55 27.90 -0.29
N GLU A 813 -25.75 27.48 -0.71
CA GLU A 813 -26.80 27.01 0.19
C GLU A 813 -26.73 25.50 0.53
N THR A 814 -25.87 24.72 -0.13
CA THR A 814 -25.70 23.28 0.14
C THR A 814 -24.23 22.86 0.19
N SER A 815 -23.91 21.81 0.96
CA SER A 815 -22.54 21.32 1.16
C SER A 815 -22.37 19.81 0.93
N GLY A 816 -21.14 19.32 1.09
CA GLY A 816 -20.81 17.89 1.06
C GLY A 816 -21.15 17.19 -0.27
N ASN A 817 -21.49 15.91 -0.20
CA ASN A 817 -21.80 15.11 -1.38
C ASN A 817 -23.15 15.46 -2.03
N PHE A 818 -24.09 16.05 -1.28
CA PHE A 818 -25.34 16.58 -1.81
C PHE A 818 -25.07 17.72 -2.80
N SER A 819 -24.26 18.70 -2.40
CA SER A 819 -23.80 19.79 -3.27
C SER A 819 -23.05 19.29 -4.52
N LYS A 820 -22.13 18.32 -4.36
CA LYS A 820 -21.41 17.66 -5.48
C LYS A 820 -22.32 16.92 -6.46
N LEU A 821 -23.47 16.41 -6.00
CA LEU A 821 -24.47 15.72 -6.81
C LEU A 821 -25.35 16.73 -7.55
N LEU A 822 -25.83 17.76 -6.85
CA LEU A 822 -26.59 18.88 -7.45
C LEU A 822 -25.81 19.60 -8.55
N GLU A 823 -24.53 19.91 -8.32
CA GLU A 823 -23.66 20.54 -9.33
C GLU A 823 -23.60 19.73 -10.63
N ARG A 824 -23.46 18.40 -10.53
CA ARG A 824 -23.43 17.50 -11.70
C ARG A 824 -24.79 17.34 -12.36
N LEU A 825 -25.86 17.30 -11.56
CA LEU A 825 -27.24 17.16 -12.05
C LEU A 825 -27.69 18.39 -12.88
N MET A 826 -27.03 19.54 -12.69
CA MET A 826 -27.29 20.81 -13.40
C MET A 826 -26.33 21.12 -14.57
N MET A 827 -25.46 20.17 -14.94
CA MET A 827 -24.66 20.21 -16.17
C MET A 827 -25.47 19.63 -17.35
N ASP A 828 -25.16 20.06 -18.57
CA ASP A 828 -25.53 19.25 -19.74
C ASP A 828 -24.79 17.89 -19.68
N PRO A 829 -25.35 16.76 -20.16
CA PRO A 829 -24.70 15.47 -20.02
C PRO A 829 -23.36 15.37 -20.79
N VAL A 830 -23.16 16.13 -21.87
CA VAL A 830 -21.88 16.25 -22.58
C VAL A 830 -20.89 17.09 -21.76
N GLU A 831 -21.35 18.21 -21.17
CA GLU A 831 -20.53 19.01 -20.23
C GLU A 831 -20.07 18.15 -19.03
N LEU A 832 -20.94 17.29 -18.50
CA LEU A 832 -20.64 16.39 -17.39
C LEU A 832 -19.62 15.31 -17.78
N ASP A 833 -19.78 14.67 -18.95
CA ASP A 833 -18.77 13.74 -19.48
C ASP A 833 -17.41 14.46 -19.66
N CYS A 834 -17.42 15.70 -20.18
CA CYS A 834 -16.20 16.50 -20.33
C CYS A 834 -15.56 16.88 -18.98
N PHE A 835 -16.38 17.23 -17.97
CA PHE A 835 -15.94 17.56 -16.62
C PHE A 835 -15.30 16.37 -15.91
N GLU A 836 -15.94 15.20 -15.96
CA GLU A 836 -15.43 13.97 -15.36
C GLU A 836 -14.14 13.50 -16.08
N LEU A 837 -14.10 13.55 -17.42
CA LEU A 837 -12.87 13.31 -18.19
C LEU A 837 -11.77 14.32 -17.85
N LYS A 838 -12.09 15.59 -17.59
CA LYS A 838 -11.08 16.59 -17.22
C LYS A 838 -10.56 16.39 -15.81
N GLN A 839 -11.41 15.97 -14.88
CA GLN A 839 -11.01 15.61 -13.52
C GLN A 839 -10.17 14.33 -13.49
N ALA A 840 -10.40 13.38 -14.39
CA ALA A 840 -9.63 12.13 -14.50
C ALA A 840 -8.18 12.32 -15.00
N VAL A 841 -7.85 13.47 -15.61
CA VAL A 841 -6.51 13.81 -16.15
C VAL A 841 -5.96 15.11 -15.52
N LYS A 842 -6.22 15.30 -14.22
CA LYS A 842 -5.91 16.53 -13.49
C LYS A 842 -5.43 16.22 -12.07
N GLY A 843 -4.11 16.12 -11.93
CA GLY A 843 -3.45 15.98 -10.64
C GLY A 843 -2.06 15.42 -10.79
N LEU A 844 -1.67 14.56 -9.84
CA LEU A 844 -0.57 13.63 -9.99
C LEU A 844 -1.18 12.23 -10.09
N GLY A 845 -1.02 11.58 -11.24
CA GLY A 845 -1.71 10.32 -11.57
C GLY A 845 -3.05 10.55 -12.29
N THR A 846 -3.55 9.46 -12.88
CA THR A 846 -4.74 9.41 -13.73
C THR A 846 -5.86 8.63 -13.02
N ASP A 847 -7.12 8.90 -13.36
CA ASP A 847 -8.24 8.01 -13.05
C ASP A 847 -8.57 7.16 -14.29
N GLU A 848 -7.88 6.03 -14.44
CA GLU A 848 -8.07 5.16 -15.60
C GLU A 848 -9.47 4.52 -15.61
N GLU A 849 -10.09 4.31 -14.45
CA GLU A 849 -11.44 3.74 -14.36
C GLU A 849 -12.47 4.69 -14.98
N THR A 850 -12.39 6.00 -14.69
CA THR A 850 -13.26 7.02 -15.29
C THR A 850 -12.99 7.21 -16.79
N LEU A 851 -11.73 7.18 -17.23
CA LEU A 851 -11.39 7.24 -18.65
C LEU A 851 -11.97 6.04 -19.43
N ILE A 852 -11.81 4.83 -18.90
CA ILE A 852 -12.34 3.59 -19.51
C ILE A 852 -13.87 3.61 -19.51
N GLU A 853 -14.51 3.94 -18.38
CA GLU A 853 -15.97 3.94 -18.25
C GLU A 853 -16.63 4.87 -19.27
N ILE A 854 -16.12 6.07 -19.46
CA ILE A 854 -16.70 7.02 -20.43
C ILE A 854 -16.35 6.60 -21.85
N LEU A 855 -15.07 6.39 -22.17
CA LEU A 855 -14.64 6.19 -23.57
C LEU A 855 -15.05 4.82 -24.15
N ALA A 856 -15.20 3.77 -23.34
CA ALA A 856 -15.70 2.48 -23.81
C ALA A 856 -17.25 2.40 -23.85
N SER A 857 -17.98 3.33 -23.22
CA SER A 857 -19.45 3.27 -23.13
C SER A 857 -20.22 4.28 -23.97
N ARG A 858 -19.67 5.47 -24.30
CA ARG A 858 -20.43 6.47 -25.07
C ARG A 858 -20.54 6.08 -26.56
N SER A 859 -21.66 6.46 -27.21
CA SER A 859 -21.88 6.25 -28.64
C SER A 859 -20.97 7.14 -29.49
N ASN A 860 -20.85 6.86 -30.80
CA ASN A 860 -20.00 7.66 -31.68
C ASN A 860 -20.37 9.15 -31.70
N GLU A 861 -21.66 9.45 -31.86
CA GLU A 861 -22.21 10.81 -31.82
C GLU A 861 -21.81 11.52 -30.52
N ARG A 862 -21.99 10.84 -29.38
CA ARG A 862 -21.66 11.38 -28.07
C ARG A 862 -20.15 11.60 -27.90
N LEU A 863 -19.30 10.72 -28.40
CA LEU A 863 -17.85 10.89 -28.36
C LEU A 863 -17.38 12.08 -29.22
N ARG A 864 -18.00 12.30 -30.39
CA ARG A 864 -17.76 13.50 -31.21
C ARG A 864 -18.18 14.78 -30.47
N ALA A 865 -19.38 14.78 -29.89
CA ALA A 865 -19.88 15.91 -29.09
C ALA A 865 -18.98 16.20 -27.87
N ILE A 866 -18.45 15.16 -27.20
CA ILE A 866 -17.47 15.29 -26.11
C ILE A 866 -16.19 15.96 -26.61
N ASN A 867 -15.57 15.49 -27.69
CA ASN A 867 -14.33 16.08 -28.22
C ASN A 867 -14.49 17.57 -28.53
N GLU A 868 -15.59 17.95 -29.20
CA GLU A 868 -15.90 19.35 -29.47
C GLU A 868 -16.12 20.17 -28.20
N THR A 869 -16.91 19.63 -27.26
CA THR A 869 -17.32 20.35 -26.05
C THR A 869 -16.16 20.53 -25.08
N TYR A 870 -15.30 19.52 -24.95
CA TYR A 870 -14.07 19.58 -24.16
C TYR A 870 -13.12 20.67 -24.71
N GLN A 871 -12.95 20.75 -26.04
CA GLN A 871 -12.16 21.79 -26.69
C GLN A 871 -12.77 23.20 -26.49
N LYS A 872 -14.10 23.33 -26.45
CA LYS A 872 -14.81 24.59 -26.13
C LYS A 872 -14.65 24.97 -24.65
N MET A 873 -14.78 24.02 -23.71
CA MET A 873 -14.71 24.25 -22.26
C MET A 873 -13.28 24.54 -21.75
N TYR A 874 -12.27 23.87 -22.29
CA TYR A 874 -10.91 23.88 -21.74
C TYR A 874 -9.84 24.47 -22.69
N SER A 875 -10.23 24.90 -23.89
CA SER A 875 -9.30 25.41 -24.94
C SER A 875 -8.16 24.44 -25.33
N LYS A 876 -8.26 23.17 -24.94
CA LYS A 876 -7.31 22.08 -25.23
C LYS A 876 -8.10 20.84 -25.65
N ALA A 877 -7.64 20.11 -26.65
CA ALA A 877 -8.31 18.89 -27.13
C ALA A 877 -8.18 17.77 -26.10
N LEU A 878 -9.26 16.99 -25.91
CA LEU A 878 -9.28 15.81 -25.03
C LEU A 878 -8.13 14.84 -25.33
N GLU A 879 -7.92 14.56 -26.62
CA GLU A 879 -6.82 13.72 -27.10
C GLU A 879 -5.44 14.24 -26.62
N LYS A 880 -5.23 15.56 -26.56
CA LYS A 880 -3.98 16.15 -26.09
C LYS A 880 -3.81 16.08 -24.57
N ASP A 881 -4.90 16.11 -23.80
CA ASP A 881 -4.85 15.86 -22.35
C ASP A 881 -4.57 14.37 -22.06
N VAL A 882 -5.36 13.46 -22.64
CA VAL A 882 -5.19 12.01 -22.46
C VAL A 882 -3.83 11.52 -22.98
N LYS A 883 -3.31 12.03 -24.10
CA LYS A 883 -1.96 11.68 -24.60
C LYS A 883 -0.82 12.21 -23.72
N SER A 884 -1.04 13.24 -22.90
CA SER A 884 -0.05 13.72 -21.92
C SER A 884 -0.07 12.96 -20.60
N ASP A 885 -1.23 12.44 -20.18
CA ASP A 885 -1.38 11.70 -18.91
C ASP A 885 -1.11 10.19 -19.07
N THR A 886 -1.48 9.60 -20.20
CA THR A 886 -1.39 8.15 -20.45
C THR A 886 -0.23 7.77 -21.39
N SER A 887 0.15 6.49 -21.42
CA SER A 887 1.21 5.97 -22.29
C SER A 887 0.94 4.56 -22.85
N GLY A 888 1.90 4.02 -23.60
CA GLY A 888 1.88 2.64 -24.11
C GLY A 888 0.66 2.28 -24.98
N ASN A 889 0.27 1.01 -24.92
CA ASN A 889 -0.90 0.47 -25.61
C ASN A 889 -2.23 0.96 -25.00
N PHE A 890 -2.28 1.26 -23.71
CA PHE A 890 -3.47 1.84 -23.08
C PHE A 890 -3.83 3.20 -23.68
N ARG A 891 -2.84 4.09 -23.88
CA ARG A 891 -3.03 5.34 -24.63
C ARG A 891 -3.56 5.12 -26.04
N ARG A 892 -3.06 4.09 -26.75
CA ARG A 892 -3.56 3.74 -28.10
C ARG A 892 -5.04 3.35 -28.04
N LEU A 893 -5.44 2.52 -27.06
CA LEU A 893 -6.83 2.12 -26.84
C LEU A 893 -7.76 3.31 -26.59
N LEU A 894 -7.41 4.20 -25.66
CA LEU A 894 -8.22 5.39 -25.36
C LEU A 894 -8.33 6.34 -26.58
N VAL A 895 -7.23 6.51 -27.33
CA VAL A 895 -7.19 7.35 -28.55
C VAL A 895 -7.95 6.71 -29.72
N SER A 896 -8.03 5.39 -29.81
CA SER A 896 -8.89 4.69 -30.76
C SER A 896 -10.36 4.87 -30.41
N LEU A 897 -10.74 4.61 -29.15
CA LEU A 897 -12.10 4.77 -28.66
C LEU A 897 -12.64 6.19 -28.84
N MET A 898 -11.89 7.22 -28.39
CA MET A 898 -12.39 8.60 -28.38
C MET A 898 -12.66 9.19 -29.77
N GLN A 899 -12.20 8.57 -30.86
CA GLN A 899 -12.50 9.05 -32.21
C GLN A 899 -13.99 8.96 -32.58
N GLY A 900 -14.76 8.08 -31.92
CA GLY A 900 -16.18 7.89 -32.24
C GLY A 900 -16.39 7.44 -33.69
N ARG A 901 -15.68 6.37 -34.09
CA ARG A 901 -15.65 5.82 -35.47
C ARG A 901 -16.00 4.33 -35.56
N ARG A 902 -16.45 3.70 -34.47
CA ARG A 902 -16.86 2.28 -34.45
C ARG A 902 -17.99 2.07 -35.48
N PRO A 903 -17.99 1.02 -36.32
CA PRO A 903 -19.15 0.73 -37.15
C PRO A 903 -20.41 0.50 -36.30
N GLU A 904 -21.49 1.24 -36.55
CA GLU A 904 -22.77 1.11 -35.82
C GLU A 904 -23.80 0.26 -36.59
N THR A 905 -23.34 -0.58 -37.54
CA THR A 905 -24.21 -1.53 -38.27
C THR A 905 -24.66 -2.69 -37.39
N THR A 906 -25.91 -3.10 -37.58
CA THR A 906 -26.54 -4.30 -36.97
C THR A 906 -26.21 -5.59 -37.72
N GLU A 907 -25.73 -5.50 -38.96
CA GLU A 907 -25.37 -6.65 -39.79
C GLU A 907 -24.11 -7.35 -39.28
N VAL A 908 -24.05 -8.67 -39.45
CA VAL A 908 -22.96 -9.53 -39.00
C VAL A 908 -22.41 -10.32 -40.19
N ASN A 909 -21.15 -10.07 -40.55
CA ASN A 909 -20.43 -10.89 -41.51
C ASN A 909 -19.77 -12.06 -40.76
N VAL A 910 -20.43 -13.22 -40.80
CA VAL A 910 -20.00 -14.45 -40.10
C VAL A 910 -18.63 -14.95 -40.58
N GLU A 911 -18.29 -14.77 -41.86
CA GLU A 911 -16.99 -15.23 -42.38
C GLU A 911 -15.87 -14.31 -41.91
N GLN A 912 -16.09 -12.99 -41.96
CA GLN A 912 -15.19 -12.02 -41.33
C GLN A 912 -15.07 -12.27 -39.82
N ALA A 913 -16.14 -12.71 -39.14
CA ALA A 913 -16.11 -13.02 -37.71
C ALA A 913 -15.17 -14.19 -37.38
N LYS A 914 -15.13 -15.23 -38.23
CA LYS A 914 -14.13 -16.31 -38.12
C LYS A 914 -12.72 -15.82 -38.39
N GLN A 915 -12.52 -15.01 -39.44
CA GLN A 915 -11.21 -14.47 -39.81
C GLN A 915 -10.64 -13.55 -38.74
N ASP A 916 -11.46 -12.67 -38.16
CA ASP A 916 -11.09 -11.80 -37.04
C ASP A 916 -10.85 -12.63 -35.76
N ALA A 917 -11.63 -13.68 -35.50
CA ALA A 917 -11.40 -14.59 -34.38
C ALA A 917 -10.09 -15.37 -34.51
N GLN A 918 -9.78 -15.89 -35.70
CA GLN A 918 -8.47 -16.48 -36.00
C GLN A 918 -7.37 -15.42 -35.85
N SER A 919 -7.58 -14.19 -36.33
CA SER A 919 -6.62 -13.10 -36.17
C SER A 919 -6.39 -12.70 -34.70
N LEU A 920 -7.37 -12.86 -33.80
CA LEU A 920 -7.18 -12.70 -32.34
C LEU A 920 -6.39 -13.86 -31.73
N LEU A 921 -6.60 -15.09 -32.20
CA LEU A 921 -5.82 -16.27 -31.80
C LEU A 921 -4.36 -16.12 -32.24
N ASP A 922 -4.12 -15.75 -33.50
CA ASP A 922 -2.80 -15.45 -34.08
C ASP A 922 -2.18 -14.17 -33.47
N ALA A 923 -2.99 -13.27 -32.90
CA ALA A 923 -2.53 -12.11 -32.16
C ALA A 923 -2.10 -12.41 -30.73
N GLY A 924 -2.63 -13.47 -30.10
CA GLY A 924 -2.34 -13.84 -28.72
C GLY A 924 -2.00 -15.32 -28.60
N ALA A 925 -2.99 -16.14 -28.20
CA ALA A 925 -2.80 -17.49 -27.68
C ALA A 925 -2.09 -18.51 -28.61
N ALA A 926 -1.93 -18.23 -29.91
CA ALA A 926 -1.16 -19.09 -30.83
C ALA A 926 0.34 -18.74 -30.93
N LYS A 927 0.83 -17.69 -30.26
CA LYS A 927 2.24 -17.28 -30.30
C LYS A 927 2.76 -16.83 -28.94
N PHE A 928 4.07 -16.56 -28.86
CA PHE A 928 4.69 -16.08 -27.63
C PHE A 928 4.62 -14.55 -27.54
N GLY A 929 3.64 -14.05 -26.77
CA GLY A 929 3.44 -12.63 -26.53
C GLY A 929 2.45 -11.97 -27.50
N THR A 930 1.76 -10.95 -26.99
CA THR A 930 0.53 -10.43 -27.58
C THR A 930 0.77 -9.28 -28.54
N ASP A 931 0.18 -9.34 -29.74
CA ASP A 931 0.01 -8.17 -30.60
C ASP A 931 -1.20 -7.37 -30.11
N GLU A 932 -0.98 -6.49 -29.14
CA GLU A 932 -2.06 -5.71 -28.55
C GLU A 932 -2.55 -4.61 -29.49
N SER A 933 -1.81 -4.33 -30.57
CA SER A 933 -2.26 -3.44 -31.64
C SER A 933 -3.36 -4.11 -32.47
N ARG A 934 -3.27 -5.42 -32.74
CA ARG A 934 -4.35 -6.19 -33.38
C ARG A 934 -5.61 -6.27 -32.50
N PHE A 935 -5.44 -6.54 -31.20
CA PHE A 935 -6.56 -6.51 -30.25
C PHE A 935 -7.23 -5.12 -30.23
N ASN A 936 -6.45 -4.03 -30.15
CA ASN A 936 -6.97 -2.67 -30.17
C ASN A 936 -7.77 -2.36 -31.46
N VAL A 937 -7.20 -2.67 -32.64
CA VAL A 937 -7.85 -2.48 -33.94
C VAL A 937 -9.18 -3.25 -34.00
N LEU A 938 -9.16 -4.55 -33.74
CA LEU A 938 -10.37 -5.37 -33.83
C LEU A 938 -11.43 -4.96 -32.80
N PHE A 939 -11.03 -4.56 -31.58
CA PHE A 939 -11.98 -4.17 -30.54
C PHE A 939 -12.57 -2.76 -30.74
N CYS A 940 -11.93 -1.89 -31.53
CA CYS A 940 -12.42 -0.54 -31.82
C CYS A 940 -13.14 -0.43 -33.18
N ASP A 941 -12.65 -1.15 -34.21
CA ASP A 941 -13.06 -1.01 -35.61
C ASP A 941 -14.06 -2.09 -36.06
N ARG A 942 -14.86 -2.61 -35.12
CA ARG A 942 -15.93 -3.60 -35.34
C ARG A 942 -17.19 -3.23 -34.56
N SER A 943 -18.36 -3.47 -35.14
CA SER A 943 -19.65 -3.21 -34.48
C SER A 943 -19.86 -4.16 -33.30
N ASP A 944 -20.69 -3.77 -32.34
CA ASP A 944 -20.98 -4.61 -31.17
C ASP A 944 -21.60 -5.97 -31.57
N PRO A 945 -22.53 -6.07 -32.56
CA PRO A 945 -22.98 -7.36 -33.09
C PRO A 945 -21.87 -8.18 -33.75
N GLN A 946 -20.99 -7.56 -34.54
CA GLN A 946 -19.86 -8.25 -35.16
C GLN A 946 -18.88 -8.77 -34.10
N LEU A 947 -18.60 -7.99 -33.04
CA LEU A 947 -17.77 -8.42 -31.92
C LEU A 947 -18.38 -9.58 -31.13
N ARG A 948 -19.70 -9.60 -30.91
CA ARG A 948 -20.38 -10.78 -30.34
C ARG A 948 -20.15 -12.03 -31.18
N ALA A 949 -20.26 -11.93 -32.52
CA ALA A 949 -19.96 -13.04 -33.42
C ALA A 949 -18.49 -13.47 -33.35
N ILE A 950 -17.55 -12.52 -33.38
CA ILE A 950 -16.10 -12.78 -33.22
C ILE A 950 -15.81 -13.52 -31.91
N PHE A 951 -16.40 -13.08 -30.80
CA PHE A 951 -16.20 -13.73 -29.50
C PHE A 951 -16.78 -15.15 -29.45
N ASN A 952 -17.88 -15.40 -30.18
CA ASN A 952 -18.48 -16.73 -30.30
C ASN A 952 -17.63 -17.67 -31.17
N GLU A 953 -17.13 -17.22 -32.32
CA GLU A 953 -16.22 -18.03 -33.16
C GLU A 953 -14.87 -18.25 -32.45
N TYR A 954 -14.34 -17.25 -31.75
CA TYR A 954 -13.12 -17.38 -30.94
C TYR A 954 -13.25 -18.45 -29.85
N ALA A 955 -14.41 -18.52 -29.19
CA ALA A 955 -14.68 -19.56 -28.19
C ALA A 955 -14.72 -20.96 -28.80
N LYS A 956 -15.25 -21.12 -30.03
CA LYS A 956 -15.20 -22.40 -30.77
C LYS A 956 -13.78 -22.79 -31.20
N LEU A 957 -12.97 -21.82 -31.63
CA LEU A 957 -11.59 -22.05 -32.09
C LEU A 957 -10.63 -22.39 -30.95
N THR A 958 -10.83 -21.81 -29.76
CA THR A 958 -9.85 -21.88 -28.65
C THR A 958 -10.29 -22.69 -27.43
N GLY A 959 -11.58 -23.03 -27.34
CA GLY A 959 -12.17 -23.59 -26.11
C GLY A 959 -12.25 -22.59 -24.94
N LYS A 960 -11.87 -21.33 -25.12
CA LYS A 960 -11.78 -20.30 -24.08
C LYS A 960 -12.62 -19.08 -24.44
N SER A 961 -13.18 -18.40 -23.44
CA SER A 961 -13.78 -17.09 -23.67
C SER A 961 -12.72 -16.05 -24.05
N ILE A 962 -13.16 -15.02 -24.77
CA ILE A 962 -12.30 -13.86 -25.05
C ILE A 962 -11.88 -13.15 -23.76
N GLU A 963 -12.70 -13.15 -22.70
CA GLU A 963 -12.32 -12.58 -21.41
C GLU A 963 -11.22 -13.36 -20.69
N GLU A 964 -11.19 -14.69 -20.80
CA GLU A 964 -10.10 -15.50 -20.25
C GLU A 964 -8.80 -15.23 -21.01
N SER A 965 -8.88 -15.15 -22.33
CA SER A 965 -7.71 -14.84 -23.17
C SER A 965 -7.21 -13.42 -22.93
N VAL A 966 -8.08 -12.41 -22.86
CA VAL A 966 -7.67 -11.03 -22.50
C VAL A 966 -7.07 -10.97 -21.08
N LYS A 967 -7.45 -11.86 -20.15
CA LYS A 967 -6.83 -11.94 -18.81
C LYS A 967 -5.48 -12.66 -18.78
N SER A 968 -5.23 -13.63 -19.67
CA SER A 968 -3.92 -14.33 -19.74
C SER A 968 -2.92 -13.60 -20.63
N GLU A 969 -3.40 -12.96 -21.70
CA GLU A 969 -2.57 -12.31 -22.73
C GLU A 969 -2.38 -10.81 -22.52
N THR A 970 -3.09 -10.15 -21.59
CA THR A 970 -2.90 -8.73 -21.28
C THR A 970 -3.02 -8.43 -19.79
N SER A 971 -2.31 -7.39 -19.33
CA SER A 971 -2.32 -6.92 -17.94
C SER A 971 -2.56 -5.41 -17.81
N GLY A 972 -2.78 -4.94 -16.58
CA GLY A 972 -2.87 -3.51 -16.25
C GLY A 972 -4.02 -2.78 -16.96
N ASP A 973 -3.81 -1.52 -17.33
CA ASP A 973 -4.87 -0.67 -17.88
C ASP A 973 -5.37 -1.07 -19.26
N LEU A 974 -4.50 -1.72 -20.04
CA LEU A 974 -4.91 -2.34 -21.30
C LEU A 974 -5.94 -3.45 -21.04
N GLN A 975 -5.66 -4.35 -20.09
CA GLN A 975 -6.59 -5.40 -19.66
C GLN A 975 -7.89 -4.80 -19.09
N ARG A 976 -7.78 -3.75 -18.23
CA ARG A 976 -8.95 -3.03 -17.70
C ARG A 976 -9.82 -2.46 -18.84
N GLY A 977 -9.20 -1.87 -19.85
CA GLY A 977 -9.87 -1.26 -21.00
C GLY A 977 -10.49 -2.27 -21.98
N LEU A 978 -9.78 -3.34 -22.32
CA LEU A 978 -10.26 -4.39 -23.23
C LEU A 978 -11.43 -5.18 -22.60
N LEU A 979 -11.33 -5.54 -21.31
CA LEU A 979 -12.47 -6.11 -20.56
C LEU A 979 -13.60 -5.10 -20.43
N ALA A 980 -13.28 -3.81 -20.30
CA ALA A 980 -14.17 -2.66 -20.49
C ALA A 980 -15.10 -2.83 -21.71
N ILE A 981 -14.48 -2.87 -22.89
CA ILE A 981 -15.17 -3.01 -24.18
C ILE A 981 -15.99 -4.30 -24.25
N ILE A 982 -15.41 -5.46 -23.90
CA ILE A 982 -16.14 -6.74 -23.98
C ILE A 982 -17.41 -6.72 -23.13
N ARG A 983 -17.35 -6.17 -21.92
CA ARG A 983 -18.49 -6.05 -21.02
C ARG A 983 -19.57 -5.12 -21.57
N CYS A 984 -19.19 -3.97 -22.14
CA CYS A 984 -20.13 -3.09 -22.83
C CYS A 984 -20.77 -3.78 -24.05
N VAL A 985 -19.99 -4.44 -24.90
CA VAL A 985 -20.46 -5.18 -26.09
C VAL A 985 -21.46 -6.29 -25.72
N ARG A 986 -21.20 -7.05 -24.65
CA ARG A 986 -22.13 -8.09 -24.17
C ARG A 986 -23.37 -7.52 -23.53
N SER A 987 -23.24 -6.62 -22.54
CA SER A 987 -24.39 -5.96 -21.91
C SER A 987 -23.97 -4.66 -21.20
N ARG A 988 -24.35 -3.54 -21.80
CA ARG A 988 -24.14 -2.18 -21.24
C ARG A 988 -24.83 -2.01 -19.86
N PRO A 989 -26.06 -2.53 -19.63
CA PRO A 989 -26.66 -2.53 -18.30
C PRO A 989 -25.90 -3.36 -17.25
N HIS A 990 -25.38 -4.55 -17.63
CA HIS A 990 -24.53 -5.36 -16.75
C HIS A 990 -23.26 -4.61 -16.35
N PHE A 991 -22.58 -3.98 -17.31
CA PHE A 991 -21.37 -3.20 -17.04
C PHE A 991 -21.63 -2.10 -16.02
N PHE A 992 -22.67 -1.28 -16.20
CA PHE A 992 -22.98 -0.21 -15.23
C PHE A 992 -23.47 -0.76 -13.89
N ALA A 993 -24.17 -1.90 -13.85
CA ALA A 993 -24.51 -2.57 -12.61
C ALA A 993 -23.25 -3.01 -11.82
N GLU A 994 -22.23 -3.56 -12.50
CA GLU A 994 -20.93 -3.83 -11.87
C GLU A 994 -20.24 -2.56 -11.36
N GLN A 995 -20.25 -1.46 -12.11
CA GLN A 995 -19.61 -0.20 -11.67
C GLN A 995 -20.32 0.40 -10.45
N LEU A 996 -21.65 0.41 -10.43
CA LEU A 996 -22.43 0.78 -9.25
C LEU A 996 -22.08 -0.12 -8.06
N ARG A 997 -22.04 -1.45 -8.27
CA ARG A 997 -21.71 -2.40 -7.19
C ARG A 997 -20.30 -2.18 -6.65
N LYS A 998 -19.31 -1.90 -7.50
CA LYS A 998 -17.93 -1.55 -7.10
C LYS A 998 -17.87 -0.21 -6.36
N SER A 999 -18.64 0.79 -6.80
CA SER A 999 -18.69 2.10 -6.15
C SER A 999 -19.22 2.03 -4.71
N MET A 1000 -20.02 0.99 -4.42
CA MET A 1000 -20.65 0.70 -3.13
C MET A 1000 -20.07 -0.57 -2.47
N LYS A 1001 -18.77 -0.85 -2.65
CA LYS A 1001 -18.11 -2.04 -2.08
C LYS A 1001 -16.77 -1.70 -1.41
N GLY A 1002 -16.79 -1.64 -0.09
CA GLY A 1002 -15.60 -1.49 0.74
C GLY A 1002 -15.91 -0.71 2.02
N ALA A 1003 -14.89 -0.12 2.62
CA ALA A 1003 -15.07 0.91 3.62
C ALA A 1003 -15.34 2.25 2.90
N GLY A 1004 -16.61 2.64 2.80
CA GLY A 1004 -17.04 3.87 2.13
C GLY A 1004 -17.36 3.72 0.64
N THR A 1005 -17.78 4.83 0.04
CA THR A 1005 -18.44 4.89 -1.28
C THR A 1005 -17.65 5.74 -2.25
N LYS A 1006 -17.40 5.26 -3.48
CA LYS A 1006 -16.85 6.10 -4.58
C LYS A 1006 -17.96 7.01 -5.13
N GLU A 1007 -18.19 8.17 -4.50
CA GLU A 1007 -19.33 9.02 -4.85
C GLU A 1007 -19.23 9.62 -6.26
N SER A 1008 -18.02 9.78 -6.81
CA SER A 1008 -17.82 10.18 -8.21
C SER A 1008 -18.48 9.20 -9.18
N THR A 1009 -18.11 7.92 -9.09
CA THR A 1009 -18.68 6.84 -9.91
C THR A 1009 -20.19 6.69 -9.66
N LEU A 1010 -20.64 6.68 -8.41
CA LEU A 1010 -22.05 6.54 -8.07
C LEU A 1010 -22.89 7.68 -8.68
N ASN A 1011 -22.47 8.94 -8.49
CA ASN A 1011 -23.17 10.11 -9.02
C ASN A 1011 -23.15 10.13 -10.55
N ARG A 1012 -22.00 9.86 -11.16
CA ARG A 1012 -21.83 9.86 -12.62
C ARG A 1012 -22.69 8.80 -13.28
N VAL A 1013 -22.72 7.58 -12.77
CA VAL A 1013 -23.53 6.50 -13.36
C VAL A 1013 -25.02 6.76 -13.13
N VAL A 1014 -25.46 7.13 -11.92
CA VAL A 1014 -26.88 7.45 -11.66
C VAL A 1014 -27.35 8.60 -12.56
N ILE A 1015 -26.61 9.72 -12.65
CA ILE A 1015 -27.00 10.85 -13.52
C ILE A 1015 -26.98 10.44 -15.00
N THR A 1016 -25.84 9.96 -15.52
CA THR A 1016 -25.67 9.75 -16.98
C THR A 1016 -26.42 8.55 -17.55
N ARG A 1017 -27.05 7.73 -16.71
CA ARG A 1017 -27.95 6.64 -17.12
C ARG A 1017 -29.43 6.87 -16.78
N SER A 1018 -29.77 7.79 -15.86
CA SER A 1018 -31.16 8.03 -15.42
C SER A 1018 -32.12 8.41 -16.55
N GLU A 1019 -31.65 9.06 -17.62
CA GLU A 1019 -32.45 9.41 -18.80
C GLU A 1019 -32.20 8.46 -20.00
N VAL A 1020 -31.61 7.26 -19.76
CA VAL A 1020 -31.25 6.30 -20.83
C VAL A 1020 -31.65 4.86 -20.53
N ASP A 1021 -31.03 4.18 -19.56
CA ASP A 1021 -31.22 2.74 -19.32
C ASP A 1021 -31.14 2.32 -17.83
N LEU A 1022 -31.33 3.27 -16.90
CA LEU A 1022 -31.19 2.99 -15.46
C LEU A 1022 -32.21 1.96 -14.95
N VAL A 1023 -33.37 1.79 -15.60
CA VAL A 1023 -34.32 0.69 -15.29
C VAL A 1023 -33.70 -0.68 -15.61
N GLN A 1024 -33.02 -0.80 -16.75
CA GLN A 1024 -32.34 -2.02 -17.17
C GLN A 1024 -31.11 -2.30 -16.31
N ILE A 1025 -30.41 -1.25 -15.87
CA ILE A 1025 -29.28 -1.36 -14.93
C ILE A 1025 -29.76 -1.85 -13.56
N LYS A 1026 -30.88 -1.33 -13.04
CA LYS A 1026 -31.51 -1.84 -11.81
C LYS A 1026 -31.84 -3.33 -11.93
N ALA A 1027 -32.49 -3.74 -13.01
CA ALA A 1027 -32.83 -5.14 -13.27
C ALA A 1027 -31.57 -6.05 -13.38
N ALA A 1028 -30.51 -5.57 -14.03
CA ALA A 1028 -29.22 -6.26 -14.12
C ALA A 1028 -28.54 -6.37 -12.74
N PHE A 1029 -28.55 -5.29 -11.95
CA PHE A 1029 -27.98 -5.25 -10.59
C PHE A 1029 -28.67 -6.27 -9.68
N SER A 1030 -30.01 -6.30 -9.66
CA SER A 1030 -30.78 -7.29 -8.91
C SER A 1030 -30.47 -8.72 -9.34
N ARG A 1031 -30.35 -8.99 -10.66
CA ARG A 1031 -30.01 -10.31 -11.19
C ARG A 1031 -28.59 -10.77 -10.81
N LEU A 1032 -27.62 -9.84 -10.80
CA LEU A 1032 -26.20 -10.16 -10.56
C LEU A 1032 -25.83 -10.28 -9.08
N PHE A 1033 -26.50 -9.53 -8.20
CA PHE A 1033 -26.11 -9.41 -6.79
C PHE A 1033 -27.18 -9.86 -5.80
N ASN A 1034 -28.35 -10.31 -6.29
CA ASN A 1034 -29.51 -10.72 -5.49
C ASN A 1034 -29.93 -9.66 -4.44
N ARG A 1035 -29.79 -8.37 -4.82
CA ARG A 1035 -29.99 -7.17 -3.99
C ARG A 1035 -30.48 -6.03 -4.88
N GLU A 1036 -31.42 -5.22 -4.38
CA GLU A 1036 -31.93 -4.05 -5.10
C GLU A 1036 -30.91 -2.89 -5.06
N LEU A 1037 -30.78 -2.15 -6.16
CA LEU A 1037 -29.85 -1.02 -6.26
C LEU A 1037 -30.19 0.09 -5.24
N GLU A 1038 -31.48 0.39 -5.09
CA GLU A 1038 -31.99 1.34 -4.10
C GLU A 1038 -31.66 0.94 -2.67
N ARG A 1039 -31.65 -0.37 -2.36
CA ARG A 1039 -31.31 -0.87 -1.03
C ARG A 1039 -29.84 -0.69 -0.71
N ASP A 1040 -28.96 -0.92 -1.69
CA ASP A 1040 -27.51 -0.71 -1.54
C ASP A 1040 -27.18 0.78 -1.45
N VAL A 1041 -27.76 1.63 -2.31
CA VAL A 1041 -27.65 3.09 -2.18
C VAL A 1041 -28.19 3.57 -0.83
N SER A 1042 -29.26 2.95 -0.32
CA SER A 1042 -29.84 3.25 0.98
C SER A 1042 -28.97 2.81 2.17
N SER A 1043 -28.09 1.81 2.05
CA SER A 1043 -27.13 1.46 3.11
C SER A 1043 -25.83 2.26 3.02
N GLU A 1044 -25.31 2.52 1.82
CA GLU A 1044 -24.00 3.15 1.63
C GLU A 1044 -24.02 4.69 1.56
N THR A 1045 -25.19 5.32 1.76
CA THR A 1045 -25.35 6.79 1.75
C THR A 1045 -26.30 7.29 2.85
N SER A 1046 -26.28 8.58 3.14
CA SER A 1046 -27.10 9.21 4.19
C SER A 1046 -27.56 10.63 3.83
N GLY A 1047 -28.45 11.21 4.65
CA GLY A 1047 -28.93 12.59 4.51
C GLY A 1047 -29.61 12.89 3.17
N ASP A 1048 -29.56 14.16 2.77
CA ASP A 1048 -30.19 14.66 1.54
C ASP A 1048 -29.51 14.17 0.26
N TYR A 1049 -28.22 13.81 0.37
CA TYR A 1049 -27.49 13.08 -0.66
C TYR A 1049 -28.15 11.73 -0.99
N LYS A 1050 -28.49 10.93 0.04
CA LYS A 1050 -29.27 9.69 -0.10
C LYS A 1050 -30.65 9.96 -0.69
N LYS A 1051 -31.38 10.96 -0.18
CA LYS A 1051 -32.72 11.29 -0.66
C LYS A 1051 -32.71 11.58 -2.17
N LEU A 1052 -31.78 12.41 -2.65
CA LEU A 1052 -31.68 12.75 -4.07
C LEU A 1052 -31.29 11.54 -4.93
N LEU A 1053 -30.34 10.70 -4.51
CA LEU A 1053 -30.00 9.48 -5.26
C LEU A 1053 -31.19 8.53 -5.38
N LEU A 1054 -31.95 8.31 -4.30
CA LEU A 1054 -33.16 7.49 -4.34
C LEU A 1054 -34.25 8.13 -5.21
N GLU A 1055 -34.38 9.46 -5.19
CA GLU A 1055 -35.30 10.19 -6.07
C GLU A 1055 -34.95 10.01 -7.56
N LEU A 1056 -33.66 9.97 -7.92
CA LEU A 1056 -33.20 9.67 -9.28
C LEU A 1056 -33.38 8.18 -9.67
N LEU A 1057 -33.48 7.27 -8.70
CA LEU A 1057 -33.66 5.83 -8.92
C LEU A 1057 -35.12 5.36 -8.99
N LYS A 1058 -36.09 6.19 -8.57
CA LYS A 1058 -37.54 5.91 -8.73
C LYS A 1058 -37.88 5.56 -10.18
N ASP A 1059 -38.62 4.47 -10.37
CA ASP A 1059 -39.10 4.06 -11.69
C ASP A 1059 -40.14 5.05 -12.25
N PRO A 1060 -40.34 5.14 -13.58
CA PRO A 1060 -41.25 6.13 -14.15
C PRO A 1060 -42.70 6.02 -13.64
N SER A 1061 -43.15 4.81 -13.29
CA SER A 1061 -44.46 4.54 -12.66
C SER A 1061 -44.60 5.05 -11.23
N GLN A 1062 -43.50 5.41 -10.56
CA GLN A 1062 -43.47 5.94 -9.20
C GLN A 1062 -43.40 7.49 -9.17
N ARG A 1063 -43.37 8.15 -10.34
CA ARG A 1063 -43.29 9.62 -10.49
C ARG A 1063 -44.62 10.30 -10.80
N SER A 1064 -45.70 9.54 -10.98
CA SER A 1064 -47.03 10.09 -11.22
C SER A 1064 -47.71 10.51 -9.91
N GLY A 1065 -47.45 11.75 -9.49
CA GLY A 1065 -48.06 12.41 -8.32
C GLY A 1065 -47.95 13.93 -8.40
#